data_AF-A0A6A6B6L0-F1
#
_entry.id   AF-A0A6A6B6L0-F1
#
_cell.length_a   1.000
_cell.length_b   1.000
_cell.length_c   1.000
_cell.angle_alpha   90.00
_cell.angle_beta   90.00
_cell.angle_gamma   90.00
#
_symmetry.space_group_name_H-M   'P 1'
#
loop_
_entity.id
_entity.type
_entity.pdbx_description
1 polymer ?
#
loop_
_entity_poly.entity_id
_entity_poly.type
_entity_poly.pdbx_seq_one_letter_code
_entity_poly.pdbx_strand_id
1 'polypeptide(L)'
;MRLQQLVRGALDALILASQTAAAPSATPTVPAELAHACLQSIPLNVSAALALLEAVKPYLEWQSTTAYLKDPPGEYTEKVQEGVDVWGGLEGIAEAVKRGEVRGEWEFGWSLYSLLQSTHDGHLVYVPDSVGGIFNFGRPLPLVSVSSDGFSLPQAYAYPDILAASLGNASFTPSHIVQIDGEDAAAWLEKWSQYGSLQDRDALYNNVFYELAIVALGTTSAGMGTFTGGGRGRWVYPGATTELTFANGSTHTTQNFAKVLTSFDGIRTGADIYRKYFTLPADVSFHNGEEQQSPTTTATATSSTSTSSASTTTSTPAPGYPSPVIRHENNLIGGYFLSGAEYADVAVLNVASFVGSDSAELSFKATSQQFLAQAKAAGKTKLIVDVSANGGGTILQGYDLFKQLFPQLDAFAAADRTRAFEALDLLGQKFSEVAGTVPRTLEVGENETLFELEADVVSSSLNYRTDLTPSGQPFSSWAEKYSPHTDTQHNDSFSSPFRWNLSDVLTPLNSGGIWVTGYGEEAGAANATAPFEPHNVLVMTDGYCASTCTIFSRLMRELAGVRHVAVGGRARQGAMQAVGGVKGTNDWGWSTIQSLVSLAYSLSTPAQQAHYNATSLARYNDQTPFLRAANNTSFNINFRDGIAIDDVAAQSPTPLQFVYEKADCRVFWTAAMTLDSAWGERSWCVDGGLGAGGGNATVGRGRAVAGVQSEGVERRAQTVPESARLQDYPLDLWTDVRAGVERGDGLMAI
;
A
#
# COMPACT_ATOMS: atom_id res chain seq x y z
N MET A 1 13.30 45.01 7.10
CA MET A 1 12.48 43.78 7.16
C MET A 1 11.23 43.79 6.28
N ARG A 2 10.46 44.88 6.13
CA ARG A 2 9.27 44.91 5.23
C ARG A 2 9.53 45.05 3.71
N LEU A 3 10.75 45.42 3.28
CA LEU A 3 11.09 45.56 1.85
C LEU A 3 11.59 44.25 1.21
N GLN A 4 12.08 43.28 1.99
CA GLN A 4 12.57 41.99 1.47
C GLN A 4 11.44 40.98 1.19
N GLN A 5 10.27 41.12 1.82
CA GLN A 5 9.09 40.29 1.52
C GLN A 5 8.38 40.71 0.23
N LEU A 6 8.40 41.99 -0.13
CA LEU A 6 7.78 42.50 -1.37
C LEU A 6 8.57 42.18 -2.64
N VAL A 7 9.90 42.03 -2.54
CA VAL A 7 10.77 41.67 -3.68
C VAL A 7 10.72 40.17 -3.98
N ARG A 8 10.46 39.30 -2.99
CA ARG A 8 10.30 37.86 -3.20
C ARG A 8 9.00 37.51 -3.93
N GLY A 9 7.86 38.06 -3.52
CA GLY A 9 6.56 37.76 -4.17
C GLY A 9 6.46 38.14 -5.65
N ALA A 10 7.22 39.16 -6.11
CA ALA A 10 7.29 39.52 -7.52
C ALA A 10 8.26 38.63 -8.32
N LEU A 11 9.35 38.15 -7.71
CA LEU A 11 10.24 37.17 -8.33
C LEU A 11 9.57 35.80 -8.47
N ASP A 12 8.81 35.38 -7.46
CA ASP A 12 8.15 34.06 -7.43
C ASP A 12 7.06 33.96 -8.51
N ALA A 13 6.30 35.02 -8.76
CA ALA A 13 5.32 35.08 -9.84
C ALA A 13 5.96 35.04 -11.24
N LEU A 14 7.15 35.64 -11.41
CA LEU A 14 7.92 35.59 -12.66
C LEU A 14 8.57 34.21 -12.89
N ILE A 15 8.97 33.51 -11.82
CA ILE A 15 9.52 32.15 -11.89
C ILE A 15 8.42 31.14 -12.25
N LEU A 16 7.25 31.22 -11.62
CA LEU A 16 6.11 30.38 -11.99
C LEU A 16 5.65 30.65 -13.43
N ALA A 17 5.55 31.93 -13.83
CA ALA A 17 5.14 32.30 -15.18
C ALA A 17 6.14 31.84 -16.26
N SER A 18 7.46 31.87 -15.98
CA SER A 18 8.47 31.40 -16.93
C SER A 18 8.51 29.87 -17.06
N GLN A 19 8.26 29.14 -15.98
CA GLN A 19 8.14 27.67 -16.01
C GLN A 19 6.91 27.24 -16.80
N THR A 20 5.75 27.86 -16.59
CA THR A 20 4.52 27.57 -17.36
C THR A 20 4.63 27.92 -18.84
N ALA A 21 5.47 28.91 -19.18
CA ALA A 21 5.72 29.29 -20.57
C ALA A 21 6.72 28.36 -21.29
N ALA A 22 7.62 27.70 -20.55
CA ALA A 22 8.62 26.78 -21.09
C ALA A 22 8.09 25.34 -21.25
N ALA A 23 7.19 24.90 -20.36
CA ALA A 23 6.54 23.59 -20.41
C ALA A 23 5.10 23.68 -19.88
N PRO A 24 4.08 23.89 -20.75
CA PRO A 24 2.70 24.12 -20.33
C PRO A 24 2.05 22.98 -19.53
N SER A 25 2.64 21.79 -19.55
CA SER A 25 2.16 20.56 -18.90
C SER A 25 2.90 20.19 -17.60
N ALA A 26 3.94 20.91 -17.20
CA ALA A 26 4.71 20.59 -15.99
C ALA A 26 4.07 21.21 -14.75
N THR A 27 3.93 20.44 -13.66
CA THR A 27 3.51 20.98 -12.36
C THR A 27 4.56 21.98 -11.86
N PRO A 28 4.20 23.25 -11.58
CA PRO A 28 5.17 24.25 -11.14
C PRO A 28 5.88 23.83 -9.84
N THR A 29 7.16 24.20 -9.71
CA THR A 29 7.94 23.95 -8.50
C THR A 29 8.53 25.22 -7.91
N VAL A 30 8.70 25.21 -6.59
CA VAL A 30 9.35 26.27 -5.80
C VAL A 30 10.36 25.66 -4.81
N PRO A 31 11.31 26.43 -4.25
CA PRO A 31 12.18 25.93 -3.18
C PRO A 31 11.37 25.42 -1.98
N ALA A 32 11.77 24.28 -1.41
CA ALA A 32 11.03 23.64 -0.32
C ALA A 32 10.85 24.55 0.91
N GLU A 33 11.89 25.31 1.27
CA GLU A 33 11.84 26.26 2.39
C GLU A 33 10.77 27.34 2.19
N LEU A 34 10.62 27.84 0.97
CA LEU A 34 9.62 28.86 0.64
C LEU A 34 8.20 28.30 0.79
N ALA A 35 7.96 27.08 0.26
CA ALA A 35 6.68 26.40 0.40
C ALA A 35 6.35 26.11 1.87
N HIS A 36 7.31 25.62 2.65
CA HIS A 36 7.10 25.35 4.06
C HIS A 36 6.80 26.62 4.87
N ALA A 37 7.55 27.71 4.63
CA ALA A 37 7.27 29.01 5.25
C ALA A 37 5.88 29.55 4.86
N CYS A 38 5.43 29.27 3.63
CA CYS A 38 4.07 29.59 3.18
C CYS A 38 3.01 28.83 4.00
N LEU A 39 3.16 27.51 4.16
CA LEU A 39 2.26 26.68 4.97
C LEU A 39 2.22 27.12 6.45
N GLN A 40 3.37 27.44 7.02
CA GLN A 40 3.48 27.95 8.39
C GLN A 40 2.82 29.33 8.60
N SER A 41 2.60 30.09 7.53
CA SER A 41 1.95 31.40 7.61
C SER A 41 0.43 31.35 7.69
N ILE A 42 -0.17 30.15 7.50
CA ILE A 42 -1.62 29.97 7.46
C ILE A 42 -2.17 29.97 8.90
N PRO A 43 -3.05 30.93 9.25
CA PRO A 43 -3.59 31.01 10.60
C PRO A 43 -4.52 29.82 10.89
N LEU A 44 -4.50 29.34 12.14
CA LEU A 44 -5.41 28.32 12.63
C LEU A 44 -6.80 28.90 12.93
N ASN A 45 -7.85 28.19 12.53
CA ASN A 45 -9.20 28.41 13.07
C ASN A 45 -9.51 27.34 14.12
N VAL A 46 -9.49 27.76 15.39
CA VAL A 46 -9.64 26.86 16.55
C VAL A 46 -10.96 26.07 16.51
N SER A 47 -12.08 26.71 16.21
CA SER A 47 -13.38 26.02 16.19
C SER A 47 -13.47 25.02 15.04
N ALA A 48 -12.92 25.35 13.87
CA ALA A 48 -12.92 24.44 12.72
C ALA A 48 -12.01 23.23 12.96
N ALA A 49 -10.84 23.43 13.59
CA ALA A 49 -9.93 22.36 13.95
C ALA A 49 -10.56 21.38 14.94
N LEU A 50 -11.21 21.88 15.99
CA LEU A 50 -11.92 21.05 16.96
C LEU A 50 -13.12 20.32 16.33
N ALA A 51 -13.86 20.98 15.44
CA ALA A 51 -14.97 20.33 14.71
C ALA A 51 -14.47 19.16 13.85
N LEU A 52 -13.34 19.33 13.15
CA LEU A 52 -12.75 18.25 12.38
C LEU A 52 -12.34 17.06 13.29
N LEU A 53 -11.68 17.32 14.42
CA LEU A 53 -11.30 16.26 15.36
C LEU A 53 -12.50 15.46 15.89
N GLU A 54 -13.65 16.10 16.10
CA GLU A 54 -14.87 15.39 16.48
C GLU A 54 -15.47 14.62 15.29
N ALA A 55 -15.48 15.20 14.09
CA ALA A 55 -16.09 14.62 12.91
C ALA A 55 -15.33 13.40 12.35
N VAL A 56 -14.03 13.25 12.62
CA VAL A 56 -13.27 12.05 12.23
C VAL A 56 -13.51 10.85 13.14
N LYS A 57 -13.92 11.05 14.40
CA LYS A 57 -14.08 9.95 15.38
C LYS A 57 -15.03 8.83 14.94
N PRO A 58 -16.22 9.11 14.38
CA PRO A 58 -17.13 8.06 13.93
C PRO A 58 -16.47 7.09 12.94
N TYR A 59 -15.62 7.60 12.02
CA TYR A 59 -14.92 6.76 11.06
C TYR A 59 -13.78 5.95 11.70
N LEU A 60 -13.08 6.53 12.67
CA LEU A 60 -12.03 5.83 13.42
C LEU A 60 -12.58 4.73 14.33
N GLU A 61 -13.86 4.77 14.71
CA GLU A 61 -14.50 3.67 15.47
C GLU A 61 -14.57 2.35 14.68
N TRP A 62 -14.53 2.42 13.33
CA TRP A 62 -14.51 1.26 12.43
C TRP A 62 -13.13 0.60 12.34
N GLN A 63 -12.07 1.29 12.76
CA GLN A 63 -10.73 0.73 12.76
C GLN A 63 -10.66 -0.42 13.77
N SER A 64 -10.57 -1.64 13.24
CA SER A 64 -10.62 -2.87 14.02
C SER A 64 -9.49 -3.00 15.05
N THR A 65 -8.34 -2.38 14.79
CA THR A 65 -7.12 -2.59 15.57
C THR A 65 -6.86 -1.58 16.68
N THR A 66 -7.72 -0.56 16.92
CA THR A 66 -7.35 0.57 17.82
C THR A 66 -6.93 0.14 19.23
N ALA A 67 -7.55 -0.88 19.81
CA ALA A 67 -7.19 -1.38 21.14
C ALA A 67 -5.82 -2.09 21.15
N TYR A 68 -5.50 -2.85 20.11
CA TYR A 68 -4.22 -3.55 19.96
C TYR A 68 -3.10 -2.60 19.50
N LEU A 69 -3.41 -1.54 18.75
CA LEU A 69 -2.45 -0.48 18.44
C LEU A 69 -1.95 0.18 19.72
N LYS A 70 -2.83 0.41 20.69
CA LYS A 70 -2.48 1.03 21.98
C LYS A 70 -1.60 0.13 22.85
N ASP A 71 -1.90 -1.17 22.89
CA ASP A 71 -1.20 -2.15 23.72
C ASP A 71 -0.86 -3.42 22.91
N PRO A 72 0.12 -3.35 21.99
CA PRO A 72 0.47 -4.49 21.15
C PRO A 72 1.26 -5.55 21.94
N PRO A 73 1.28 -6.81 21.46
CA PRO A 73 2.12 -7.85 22.04
C PRO A 73 3.60 -7.45 22.13
N GLY A 74 4.29 -7.86 23.19
CA GLY A 74 5.68 -7.46 23.41
C GLY A 74 6.65 -7.82 22.28
N GLU A 75 6.43 -8.94 21.58
CA GLU A 75 7.23 -9.31 20.41
C GLU A 75 7.03 -8.33 19.24
N TYR A 76 5.81 -7.84 19.04
CA TYR A 76 5.51 -6.81 18.03
C TYR A 76 6.21 -5.50 18.38
N THR A 77 6.15 -5.06 19.63
CA THR A 77 6.86 -3.86 20.11
C THR A 77 8.36 -3.94 19.87
N GLU A 78 8.96 -5.08 20.26
CA GLU A 78 10.39 -5.32 20.11
C GLU A 78 10.81 -5.31 18.63
N LYS A 79 10.09 -6.03 17.77
CA LYS A 79 10.55 -6.34 16.41
C LYS A 79 9.98 -5.41 15.34
N VAL A 80 8.75 -4.92 15.51
CA VAL A 80 7.96 -4.24 14.47
C VAL A 80 7.76 -2.76 14.82
N GLN A 81 6.81 -2.40 15.69
CA GLN A 81 6.49 -1.01 16.02
C GLN A 81 6.03 -0.82 17.46
N GLU A 82 6.27 0.37 18.01
CA GLU A 82 5.77 0.77 19.32
C GLU A 82 4.24 0.94 19.32
N GLY A 83 3.63 0.91 20.51
CA GLY A 83 2.20 1.15 20.68
C GLY A 83 1.81 2.61 20.40
N VAL A 84 0.62 2.79 19.82
CA VAL A 84 0.02 4.10 19.48
C VAL A 84 -1.40 4.19 20.03
N ASP A 85 -1.61 5.11 20.98
CA ASP A 85 -2.95 5.44 21.49
C ASP A 85 -3.62 6.48 20.58
N VAL A 86 -4.36 6.01 19.58
CA VAL A 86 -5.06 6.88 18.62
C VAL A 86 -6.06 7.80 19.33
N TRP A 87 -6.84 7.28 20.27
CA TRP A 87 -7.87 8.04 20.97
C TRP A 87 -7.26 9.08 21.92
N GLY A 88 -6.27 8.67 22.73
CA GLY A 88 -5.53 9.59 23.59
C GLY A 88 -4.75 10.65 22.81
N GLY A 89 -4.23 10.28 21.63
CA GLY A 89 -3.58 11.22 20.71
C GLY A 89 -4.51 12.30 20.19
N LEU A 90 -5.74 11.94 19.76
CA LEU A 90 -6.74 12.91 19.31
C LEU A 90 -7.14 13.88 20.43
N GLU A 91 -7.34 13.37 21.64
CA GLU A 91 -7.60 14.19 22.83
C GLU A 91 -6.43 15.13 23.11
N GLY A 92 -5.19 14.63 23.03
CA GLY A 92 -3.98 15.43 23.19
C GLY A 92 -3.91 16.59 22.19
N ILE A 93 -4.22 16.34 20.91
CA ILE A 93 -4.26 17.39 19.87
C ILE A 93 -5.37 18.40 20.18
N ALA A 94 -6.57 17.95 20.54
CA ALA A 94 -7.69 18.83 20.87
C ALA A 94 -7.34 19.76 22.05
N GLU A 95 -6.70 19.22 23.09
CA GLU A 95 -6.29 20.01 24.25
C GLU A 95 -5.15 20.99 23.92
N ALA A 96 -4.19 20.60 23.08
CA ALA A 96 -3.14 21.51 22.60
C ALA A 96 -3.74 22.68 21.79
N VAL A 97 -4.74 22.41 20.95
CA VAL A 97 -5.49 23.44 20.21
C VAL A 97 -6.21 24.39 21.18
N LYS A 98 -6.91 23.87 22.18
CA LYS A 98 -7.61 24.70 23.20
C LYS A 98 -6.67 25.56 24.03
N ARG A 99 -5.47 25.07 24.32
CA ARG A 99 -4.43 25.81 25.07
C ARG A 99 -3.67 26.83 24.21
N GLY A 100 -3.91 26.87 22.90
CA GLY A 100 -3.21 27.76 21.97
C GLY A 100 -1.75 27.36 21.73
N GLU A 101 -1.42 26.08 21.93
CA GLU A 101 -0.07 25.53 21.68
C GLU A 101 0.18 25.30 20.19
N VAL A 102 -0.89 25.01 19.43
CA VAL A 102 -0.86 24.88 17.97
C VAL A 102 -1.00 26.26 17.33
N ARG A 103 -0.01 26.67 16.52
CA ARG A 103 0.15 28.06 16.03
C ARG A 103 -0.47 28.31 14.67
N GLY A 104 -0.70 27.29 13.86
CA GLY A 104 -1.18 27.42 12.48
C GLY A 104 -1.89 26.19 11.93
N GLU A 105 -2.57 26.37 10.80
CA GLU A 105 -3.41 25.32 10.18
C GLU A 105 -2.59 24.10 9.73
N TRP A 106 -1.38 24.33 9.20
CA TRP A 106 -0.47 23.25 8.81
C TRP A 106 -0.01 22.44 10.01
N GLU A 107 0.33 23.08 11.13
CA GLU A 107 0.78 22.39 12.36
C GLU A 107 -0.34 21.51 12.95
N PHE A 108 -1.58 21.99 12.92
CA PHE A 108 -2.76 21.20 13.28
C PHE A 108 -2.91 19.98 12.37
N GLY A 109 -2.96 20.19 11.05
CA GLY A 109 -3.13 19.09 10.10
C GLY A 109 -1.99 18.08 10.17
N TRP A 110 -0.75 18.56 10.31
CA TRP A 110 0.42 17.71 10.46
C TRP A 110 0.37 16.86 11.73
N SER A 111 -0.15 17.40 12.83
CA SER A 111 -0.33 16.65 14.08
C SER A 111 -1.34 15.51 13.92
N LEU A 112 -2.49 15.79 13.28
CA LEU A 112 -3.51 14.78 13.00
C LEU A 112 -2.99 13.70 12.03
N TYR A 113 -2.37 14.12 10.92
CA TYR A 113 -1.76 13.20 9.96
C TYR A 113 -0.70 12.33 10.63
N SER A 114 0.22 12.92 11.40
CA SER A 114 1.32 12.20 12.04
C SER A 114 0.84 11.19 13.08
N LEU A 115 -0.21 11.51 13.83
CA LEU A 115 -0.83 10.58 14.77
C LEU A 115 -1.30 9.31 14.05
N LEU A 116 -2.10 9.45 13.00
CA LEU A 116 -2.63 8.30 12.27
C LEU A 116 -1.52 7.57 11.51
N GLN A 117 -0.58 8.31 10.91
CA GLN A 117 0.59 7.76 10.24
C GLN A 117 1.46 6.91 11.18
N SER A 118 1.61 7.31 12.44
CA SER A 118 2.46 6.61 13.42
C SER A 118 1.98 5.20 13.76
N THR A 119 0.73 4.86 13.45
CA THR A 119 0.20 3.49 13.59
C THR A 119 0.86 2.51 12.63
N HIS A 120 1.51 3.01 11.57
CA HIS A 120 2.07 2.20 10.49
C HIS A 120 1.06 1.22 9.87
N ASP A 121 -0.21 1.60 9.88
CA ASP A 121 -1.28 0.87 9.23
C ASP A 121 -1.56 1.50 7.85
N GLY A 122 -1.29 0.73 6.79
CA GLY A 122 -1.51 1.14 5.41
C GLY A 122 -2.99 1.41 5.07
N HIS A 123 -3.92 0.83 5.83
CA HIS A 123 -5.37 1.00 5.68
C HIS A 123 -5.90 2.15 6.53
N LEU A 124 -5.26 2.52 7.64
CA LEU A 124 -5.67 3.69 8.44
C LEU A 124 -5.10 4.98 7.87
N VAL A 125 -5.92 5.70 7.11
CA VAL A 125 -5.47 6.91 6.39
C VAL A 125 -6.45 8.05 6.55
N TYR A 126 -5.93 9.22 6.91
CA TYR A 126 -6.61 10.49 6.72
C TYR A 126 -5.56 11.58 6.49
N VAL A 127 -5.61 12.25 5.35
CA VAL A 127 -4.68 13.32 5.00
C VAL A 127 -5.44 14.64 4.98
N PRO A 128 -5.22 15.54 5.94
CA PRO A 128 -5.85 16.85 5.93
C PRO A 128 -5.43 17.65 4.68
N ASP A 129 -6.37 18.45 4.16
CA ASP A 129 -6.16 19.41 3.08
C ASP A 129 -4.94 20.34 3.32
N SER A 130 -4.67 20.69 4.57
CA SER A 130 -3.54 21.51 4.99
C SER A 130 -2.19 20.81 4.91
N VAL A 131 -2.16 19.48 4.80
CA VAL A 131 -0.93 18.67 4.62
C VAL A 131 -0.72 18.31 3.16
N GLY A 132 -1.75 17.77 2.50
CA GLY A 132 -1.64 17.21 1.15
C GLY A 132 -2.24 18.04 0.02
N GLY A 133 -2.92 19.16 0.33
CA GLY A 133 -3.72 19.91 -0.66
C GLY A 133 -3.00 21.07 -1.35
N ILE A 134 -1.90 21.58 -0.79
CA ILE A 134 -1.23 22.79 -1.29
C ILE A 134 0.12 22.48 -1.94
N PHE A 135 0.98 21.71 -1.26
CA PHE A 135 2.32 21.37 -1.73
C PHE A 135 2.65 19.90 -1.50
N ASN A 136 3.46 19.33 -2.41
CA ASN A 136 4.19 18.07 -2.19
C ASN A 136 5.68 18.36 -2.24
N PHE A 137 6.46 17.85 -1.30
CA PHE A 137 7.90 18.03 -1.21
C PHE A 137 8.68 16.90 -1.89
N GLY A 138 9.93 17.19 -2.27
CA GLY A 138 10.82 16.17 -2.83
C GLY A 138 12.30 16.54 -2.79
N ARG A 139 13.13 15.52 -3.04
CA ARG A 139 14.57 15.63 -3.28
C ARG A 139 14.88 15.18 -4.70
N PRO A 140 15.79 15.84 -5.41
CA PRO A 140 16.07 15.53 -6.81
C PRO A 140 16.96 14.29 -7.02
N LEU A 141 17.55 13.74 -5.95
CA LEU A 141 18.53 12.67 -6.06
C LEU A 141 18.04 11.37 -5.40
N PRO A 142 17.78 10.29 -6.16
CA PRO A 142 17.49 8.98 -5.60
C PRO A 142 18.73 8.29 -5.03
N LEU A 143 18.49 7.44 -4.03
CA LEU A 143 19.50 6.60 -3.39
C LEU A 143 19.20 5.12 -3.62
N VAL A 144 20.22 4.29 -3.52
CA VAL A 144 20.11 2.82 -3.43
C VAL A 144 20.89 2.30 -2.22
N SER A 145 20.45 1.18 -1.65
CA SER A 145 21.15 0.49 -0.56
C SER A 145 21.78 -0.78 -1.12
N VAL A 146 23.11 -0.87 -1.12
CA VAL A 146 23.84 -1.89 -1.86
C VAL A 146 24.89 -2.56 -1.00
N SER A 147 24.88 -3.89 -1.00
CA SER A 147 25.98 -4.74 -0.55
C SER A 147 26.98 -4.95 -1.69
N SER A 148 28.27 -4.80 -1.38
CA SER A 148 29.36 -4.93 -2.35
C SER A 148 29.60 -6.37 -2.82
N ASP A 149 29.25 -7.33 -1.98
CA ASP A 149 29.47 -8.77 -2.18
C ASP A 149 28.24 -9.60 -1.79
N GLY A 150 27.07 -9.01 -1.65
CA GLY A 150 25.83 -9.68 -1.22
C GLY A 150 25.82 -10.25 0.21
N PHE A 151 26.92 -10.16 0.96
CA PHE A 151 27.05 -10.68 2.34
C PHE A 151 27.37 -9.59 3.36
N SER A 152 28.20 -8.62 2.97
CA SER A 152 28.55 -7.44 3.73
C SER A 152 27.32 -6.57 3.92
N LEU A 153 27.26 -5.85 5.05
CA LEU A 153 26.15 -4.94 5.32
C LEU A 153 26.02 -3.92 4.19
N PRO A 154 24.79 -3.66 3.70
CA PRO A 154 24.58 -2.74 2.61
C PRO A 154 24.88 -1.30 3.05
N GLN A 155 25.34 -0.49 2.11
CA GLN A 155 25.62 0.93 2.31
C GLN A 155 24.80 1.76 1.32
N ALA A 156 24.47 3.00 1.69
CA ALA A 156 23.73 3.90 0.82
C ALA A 156 24.64 4.52 -0.25
N TYR A 157 24.19 4.56 -1.49
CA TYR A 157 24.88 5.20 -2.63
C TYR A 157 23.91 6.13 -3.35
N ALA A 158 24.44 7.16 -4.00
CA ALA A 158 23.67 7.89 -5.00
C ALA A 158 23.39 6.98 -6.20
N TYR A 159 22.11 6.82 -6.56
CA TYR A 159 21.73 5.90 -7.64
C TYR A 159 22.38 6.25 -8.99
N PRO A 160 22.51 7.52 -9.40
CA PRO A 160 23.20 7.87 -10.65
C PRO A 160 24.65 7.37 -10.72
N ASP A 161 25.35 7.28 -9.59
CA ASP A 161 26.73 6.79 -9.55
C ASP A 161 26.80 5.27 -9.77
N ILE A 162 25.87 4.52 -9.14
CA ILE A 162 25.72 3.08 -9.36
C ILE A 162 25.34 2.78 -10.80
N LEU A 163 24.41 3.56 -11.36
CA LEU A 163 23.96 3.44 -12.74
C LEU A 163 25.12 3.71 -13.72
N ALA A 164 25.85 4.82 -13.56
CA ALA A 164 26.98 5.16 -14.42
C ALA A 164 28.10 4.12 -14.37
N ALA A 165 28.43 3.62 -13.17
CA ALA A 165 29.47 2.60 -13.01
C ALA A 165 29.07 1.24 -13.57
N SER A 166 27.80 0.85 -13.41
CA SER A 166 27.31 -0.45 -13.89
C SER A 166 27.14 -0.49 -15.40
N LEU A 167 26.88 0.64 -16.04
CA LEU A 167 26.82 0.78 -17.51
C LEU A 167 28.21 0.97 -18.16
N GLY A 168 29.29 0.94 -17.38
CA GLY A 168 30.66 1.13 -17.88
C GLY A 168 30.97 2.56 -18.33
N ASN A 169 30.11 3.53 -17.99
CA ASN A 169 30.25 4.94 -18.37
C ASN A 169 31.03 5.76 -17.35
N ALA A 170 31.30 5.23 -16.15
CA ALA A 170 32.02 5.95 -15.10
C ALA A 170 33.54 5.82 -15.23
N SER A 171 34.24 6.95 -15.06
CA SER A 171 35.70 7.00 -14.84
C SER A 171 36.10 6.88 -13.36
N PHE A 172 35.11 6.72 -12.47
CA PHE A 172 35.27 6.68 -11.02
C PHE A 172 34.66 5.39 -10.44
N THR A 173 35.03 5.07 -9.20
CA THR A 173 34.37 4.02 -8.41
C THR A 173 33.33 4.67 -7.51
N PRO A 174 32.05 4.23 -7.51
CA PRO A 174 31.02 4.78 -6.62
C PRO A 174 31.47 4.74 -5.16
N SER A 175 31.33 5.87 -4.46
CA SER A 175 31.59 5.98 -3.03
C SER A 175 30.27 5.93 -2.28
N HIS A 176 30.20 5.21 -1.16
CA HIS A 176 29.00 5.23 -0.33
C HIS A 176 28.90 6.55 0.44
N ILE A 177 27.68 6.87 0.86
CA ILE A 177 27.33 8.03 1.68
C ILE A 177 27.57 7.65 3.14
N VAL A 178 28.37 8.45 3.84
CA VAL A 178 28.68 8.28 5.26
C VAL A 178 27.87 9.24 6.14
N GLN A 179 27.47 10.40 5.62
CA GLN A 179 26.61 11.34 6.34
C GLN A 179 25.55 11.97 5.45
N ILE A 180 24.39 12.25 6.05
CA ILE A 180 23.30 13.06 5.47
C ILE A 180 23.02 14.18 6.45
N ASP A 181 23.13 15.43 5.98
CA ASP A 181 22.97 16.64 6.80
C ASP A 181 23.81 16.63 8.10
N GLY A 182 25.03 16.05 8.02
CA GLY A 182 25.97 15.93 9.14
C GLY A 182 25.69 14.79 10.12
N GLU A 183 24.59 14.05 9.98
CA GLU A 183 24.27 12.85 10.76
C GLU A 183 24.77 11.57 10.06
N ASP A 184 25.03 10.50 10.80
CA ASP A 184 25.35 9.19 10.22
C ASP A 184 24.28 8.74 9.22
N ALA A 185 24.70 8.35 8.01
CA ALA A 185 23.76 8.10 6.92
C ALA A 185 22.78 6.95 7.23
N ALA A 186 23.24 5.87 7.87
CA ALA A 186 22.37 4.73 8.18
C ALA A 186 21.31 5.12 9.21
N ALA A 187 21.72 5.77 10.30
CA ALA A 187 20.81 6.26 11.33
C ALA A 187 19.80 7.28 10.80
N TRP A 188 20.25 8.21 9.94
CA TRP A 188 19.39 9.20 9.31
C TRP A 188 18.34 8.55 8.41
N LEU A 189 18.73 7.57 7.58
CA LEU A 189 17.82 6.87 6.66
C LEU A 189 16.83 5.97 7.41
N GLU A 190 17.26 5.32 8.51
CA GLU A 190 16.34 4.59 9.39
C GLU A 190 15.31 5.52 10.03
N LYS A 191 15.73 6.69 10.51
CA LYS A 191 14.79 7.70 11.02
C LYS A 191 13.83 8.20 9.94
N TRP A 192 14.31 8.48 8.73
CA TRP A 192 13.47 8.91 7.61
C TRP A 192 12.46 7.83 7.21
N SER A 193 12.84 6.55 7.26
CA SER A 193 11.96 5.43 6.92
C SER A 193 10.66 5.41 7.72
N GLN A 194 10.65 5.95 8.94
CA GLN A 194 9.48 5.97 9.82
C GLN A 194 8.35 6.90 9.32
N TYR A 195 8.58 7.71 8.28
CA TYR A 195 7.50 8.43 7.60
C TYR A 195 6.71 7.57 6.61
N GLY A 196 7.18 6.36 6.31
CA GLY A 196 6.46 5.38 5.50
C GLY A 196 5.34 4.68 6.29
N SER A 197 4.48 3.93 5.60
CA SER A 197 3.27 3.32 6.18
C SER A 197 3.29 1.81 6.34
N LEU A 198 4.42 1.17 6.07
CA LEU A 198 4.58 -0.26 6.34
C LEU A 198 4.85 -0.46 7.83
N GLN A 199 4.46 -1.61 8.36
CA GLN A 199 4.66 -1.95 9.77
C GLN A 199 6.12 -2.31 10.03
N ASP A 200 6.68 -3.17 9.19
CA ASP A 200 8.04 -3.68 9.39
C ASP A 200 9.11 -2.63 9.10
N ARG A 201 10.06 -2.47 10.03
CA ARG A 201 11.15 -1.49 9.93
C ARG A 201 12.11 -1.78 8.79
N ASP A 202 12.31 -3.04 8.41
CA ASP A 202 13.17 -3.40 7.27
C ASP A 202 12.45 -3.14 5.94
N ALA A 203 11.14 -3.42 5.85
CA ALA A 203 10.33 -3.06 4.67
C ALA A 203 10.21 -1.52 4.50
N LEU A 204 10.00 -0.78 5.59
CA LEU A 204 10.05 0.69 5.58
C LEU A 204 11.38 1.21 5.05
N TYR A 205 12.49 0.61 5.49
CA TYR A 205 13.83 0.98 5.06
C TYR A 205 14.02 0.74 3.55
N ASN A 206 13.57 -0.40 3.02
CA ASN A 206 13.58 -0.64 1.56
C ASN A 206 12.85 0.46 0.80
N ASN A 207 11.67 0.89 1.30
CA ASN A 207 10.86 1.91 0.65
C ASN A 207 11.49 3.32 0.62
N VAL A 208 12.61 3.54 1.33
CA VAL A 208 13.39 4.78 1.24
C VAL A 208 14.08 4.92 -0.13
N PHE A 209 14.49 3.80 -0.71
CA PHE A 209 15.40 3.75 -1.85
C PHE A 209 14.67 3.58 -3.19
N TYR A 210 15.40 3.80 -4.27
CA TYR A 210 14.99 3.42 -5.61
C TYR A 210 14.95 1.90 -5.73
N GLU A 211 13.82 1.36 -6.19
CA GLU A 211 13.61 -0.06 -6.37
C GLU A 211 12.86 -0.34 -7.68
N LEU A 212 13.36 -1.26 -8.49
CA LEU A 212 12.80 -1.57 -9.81
C LEU A 212 11.35 -2.06 -9.72
N ALA A 213 11.01 -2.87 -8.70
CA ALA A 213 9.65 -3.36 -8.50
C ALA A 213 8.65 -2.21 -8.27
N ILE A 214 9.06 -1.20 -7.50
CA ILE A 214 8.26 0.02 -7.30
C ILE A 214 8.14 0.79 -8.61
N VAL A 215 9.25 1.03 -9.32
CA VAL A 215 9.25 1.81 -10.57
C VAL A 215 8.42 1.14 -11.68
N ALA A 216 8.40 -0.20 -11.73
CA ALA A 216 7.65 -0.98 -12.71
C ALA A 216 6.13 -0.76 -12.65
N LEU A 217 5.61 -0.37 -11.48
CA LEU A 217 4.20 -0.02 -11.27
C LEU A 217 3.83 1.36 -11.88
N GLY A 218 4.81 2.18 -12.29
CA GLY A 218 4.55 3.46 -12.95
C GLY A 218 3.90 4.50 -12.04
N THR A 219 2.85 5.19 -12.52
CA THR A 219 2.19 6.30 -11.81
C THR A 219 1.45 5.91 -10.54
N THR A 220 1.19 4.61 -10.32
CA THR A 220 0.55 4.08 -9.10
C THR A 220 1.54 3.75 -7.99
N SER A 221 2.84 3.98 -8.21
CA SER A 221 3.92 3.59 -7.31
C SER A 221 4.40 4.71 -6.38
N ALA A 222 5.29 4.36 -5.43
CA ALA A 222 6.07 5.33 -4.68
C ALA A 222 7.18 6.01 -5.53
N GLY A 223 7.28 5.72 -6.83
CA GLY A 223 8.31 6.24 -7.74
C GLY A 223 9.72 5.89 -7.27
N MET A 224 10.57 6.90 -7.07
CA MET A 224 11.99 6.73 -6.75
C MET A 224 12.28 6.63 -5.23
N GLY A 225 11.37 6.03 -4.46
CA GLY A 225 11.48 5.87 -3.01
C GLY A 225 11.11 7.11 -2.19
N THR A 226 10.82 6.92 -0.89
CA THR A 226 10.37 8.01 -0.01
C THR A 226 11.43 9.08 0.24
N PHE A 227 12.72 8.78 0.05
CA PHE A 227 13.80 9.77 0.16
C PHE A 227 13.59 10.94 -0.81
N THR A 228 13.15 10.65 -2.03
CA THR A 228 12.92 11.64 -3.09
C THR A 228 11.57 12.33 -3.01
N GLY A 229 10.76 12.03 -1.99
CA GLY A 229 9.37 12.47 -1.92
C GLY A 229 8.39 11.51 -2.60
N GLY A 230 8.81 10.27 -2.84
CA GLY A 230 7.92 9.19 -3.27
C GLY A 230 6.91 8.77 -2.21
N GLY A 231 5.75 8.24 -2.62
CA GLY A 231 4.76 7.70 -1.69
C GLY A 231 4.34 8.71 -0.61
N ARG A 232 4.34 8.30 0.66
CA ARG A 232 4.03 9.18 1.82
C ARG A 232 5.16 10.18 2.15
N GLY A 233 6.36 10.01 1.57
CA GLY A 233 7.47 10.96 1.71
C GLY A 233 7.16 12.34 1.14
N ARG A 234 6.21 12.44 0.20
CA ARG A 234 5.80 13.71 -0.43
C ARG A 234 5.22 14.75 0.52
N TRP A 235 4.74 14.35 1.70
CA TRP A 235 4.14 15.27 2.65
C TRP A 235 5.13 15.75 3.72
N VAL A 236 6.28 15.10 3.82
CA VAL A 236 7.32 15.41 4.80
C VAL A 236 8.17 16.56 4.27
N TYR A 237 8.29 17.65 5.02
CA TYR A 237 9.21 18.73 4.66
C TYR A 237 10.68 18.24 4.80
N PRO A 238 11.46 18.19 3.71
CA PRO A 238 12.80 17.59 3.71
C PRO A 238 13.91 18.54 4.18
N GLY A 239 13.57 19.77 4.59
CA GLY A 239 14.54 20.87 4.77
C GLY A 239 14.77 21.67 3.49
N ALA A 240 15.55 22.76 3.59
CA ALA A 240 15.84 23.66 2.46
C ALA A 240 16.77 23.02 1.43
N THR A 241 17.76 22.28 1.93
CA THR A 241 18.78 21.56 1.16
C THR A 241 18.99 20.19 1.78
N THR A 242 19.58 19.27 1.01
CA THR A 242 20.10 18.01 1.51
C THR A 242 21.59 17.95 1.19
N GLU A 243 22.44 17.74 2.18
CA GLU A 243 23.88 17.54 2.02
C GLU A 243 24.26 16.08 2.19
N LEU A 244 24.97 15.53 1.21
CA LEU A 244 25.52 14.17 1.24
C LEU A 244 27.04 14.24 1.37
N THR A 245 27.59 13.57 2.37
CA THR A 245 29.04 13.37 2.52
C THR A 245 29.40 11.93 2.16
N PHE A 246 30.38 11.76 1.29
CA PHE A 246 30.80 10.47 0.76
C PHE A 246 32.08 9.97 1.47
N ALA A 247 32.25 8.65 1.51
CA ALA A 247 33.40 8.00 2.14
C ALA A 247 34.77 8.42 1.57
N ASN A 248 34.83 8.86 0.32
CA ASN A 248 36.05 9.39 -0.29
C ASN A 248 36.36 10.85 0.10
N GLY A 249 35.52 11.48 0.94
CA GLY A 249 35.68 12.84 1.43
C GLY A 249 35.02 13.93 0.58
N SER A 250 34.36 13.59 -0.53
CA SER A 250 33.57 14.56 -1.29
C SER A 250 32.23 14.85 -0.62
N THR A 251 31.65 16.01 -0.95
CA THR A 251 30.34 16.44 -0.47
C THR A 251 29.50 16.95 -1.63
N HIS A 252 28.20 16.66 -1.61
CA HIS A 252 27.25 17.15 -2.60
C HIS A 252 26.00 17.69 -1.90
N THR A 253 25.71 18.97 -2.11
CA THR A 253 24.55 19.65 -1.52
C THR A 253 23.55 20.01 -2.61
N THR A 254 22.30 19.61 -2.44
CA THR A 254 21.23 19.93 -3.41
C THR A 254 20.10 20.71 -2.75
N GLN A 255 19.52 21.66 -3.49
CA GLN A 255 18.31 22.35 -3.07
C GLN A 255 17.10 21.42 -3.19
N ASN A 256 16.30 21.34 -2.13
CA ASN A 256 15.05 20.59 -2.14
C ASN A 256 13.93 21.45 -2.72
N PHE A 257 12.89 20.81 -3.27
CA PHE A 257 11.80 21.49 -3.95
C PHE A 257 10.44 21.11 -3.38
N ALA A 258 9.44 21.91 -3.73
CA ALA A 258 8.02 21.64 -3.51
C ALA A 258 7.23 21.85 -4.80
N LYS A 259 6.37 20.90 -5.14
CA LYS A 259 5.39 20.99 -6.23
C LYS A 259 4.17 21.75 -5.75
N VAL A 260 3.69 22.68 -6.56
CA VAL A 260 2.49 23.47 -6.27
C VAL A 260 1.26 22.74 -6.80
N LEU A 261 0.35 22.35 -5.91
CA LEU A 261 -0.81 21.50 -6.24
C LEU A 261 -2.09 22.30 -6.54
N THR A 262 -2.10 23.60 -6.20
CA THR A 262 -3.27 24.47 -6.34
C THR A 262 -2.89 25.86 -6.87
N SER A 263 -3.85 26.60 -7.42
CA SER A 263 -3.62 27.93 -8.00
C SER A 263 -3.42 29.02 -6.93
N PHE A 264 -2.29 29.72 -6.98
CA PHE A 264 -2.03 30.87 -6.11
C PHE A 264 -2.66 32.19 -6.61
N ASP A 265 -3.54 32.15 -7.61
CA ASP A 265 -4.20 33.35 -8.13
C ASP A 265 -5.01 34.04 -7.03
N GLY A 266 -4.72 35.34 -6.83
CA GLY A 266 -5.37 36.18 -5.82
C GLY A 266 -4.86 35.97 -4.38
N ILE A 267 -3.87 35.11 -4.15
CA ILE A 267 -3.32 34.82 -2.81
C ILE A 267 -2.17 35.77 -2.50
N ARG A 268 -2.23 36.48 -1.37
CA ARG A 268 -1.17 37.39 -0.90
C ARG A 268 -0.66 37.08 0.50
N THR A 269 -1.45 36.35 1.29
CA THR A 269 -1.18 36.02 2.69
C THR A 269 -1.64 34.60 3.01
N GLY A 270 -1.10 33.98 4.06
CA GLY A 270 -1.60 32.68 4.55
C GLY A 270 -3.09 32.71 4.93
N ALA A 271 -3.62 33.86 5.36
CA ALA A 271 -5.05 34.05 5.60
C ALA A 271 -5.90 33.97 4.32
N ASP A 272 -5.34 34.34 3.16
CA ASP A 272 -6.02 34.14 1.87
C ASP A 272 -6.10 32.65 1.50
N ILE A 273 -5.05 31.87 1.81
CA ILE A 273 -5.04 30.42 1.60
C ILE A 273 -6.15 29.77 2.44
N TYR A 274 -6.21 30.08 3.74
CA TYR A 274 -7.26 29.56 4.62
C TYR A 274 -8.66 29.86 4.05
N ARG A 275 -8.93 31.12 3.67
CA ARG A 275 -10.22 31.54 3.12
C ARG A 275 -10.57 30.89 1.78
N LYS A 276 -9.57 30.54 0.97
CA LYS A 276 -9.80 29.99 -0.38
C LYS A 276 -9.96 28.47 -0.35
N TYR A 277 -9.26 27.78 0.54
CA TYR A 277 -9.14 26.32 0.47
C TYR A 277 -9.66 25.56 1.69
N PHE A 278 -9.73 26.18 2.88
CA PHE A 278 -10.01 25.45 4.13
C PHE A 278 -11.32 25.88 4.81
N THR A 279 -12.02 26.88 4.26
CA THR A 279 -13.34 27.26 4.75
C THR A 279 -14.41 26.30 4.25
N LEU A 280 -15.24 25.84 5.17
CA LEU A 280 -16.38 24.98 4.89
C LEU A 280 -17.60 25.80 4.45
N PRO A 281 -18.52 25.21 3.66
CA PRO A 281 -19.84 25.77 3.42
C PRO A 281 -20.64 25.91 4.74
N ALA A 282 -21.70 26.72 4.71
CA ALA A 282 -22.55 26.94 5.88
C ALA A 282 -23.34 25.69 6.28
N ASP A 283 -23.70 24.88 5.29
CA ASP A 283 -24.30 23.56 5.47
C ASP A 283 -23.26 22.51 5.07
N VAL A 284 -22.92 21.64 6.02
CA VAL A 284 -22.00 20.51 5.84
C VAL A 284 -22.74 19.19 5.99
N SER A 285 -24.08 19.20 5.94
CA SER A 285 -24.86 18.00 6.11
C SER A 285 -24.88 17.12 4.85
N PHE A 286 -24.81 15.80 5.05
CA PHE A 286 -24.91 14.82 3.96
C PHE A 286 -26.36 14.60 3.50
N HIS A 287 -27.33 14.98 4.33
CA HIS A 287 -28.77 14.74 4.14
C HIS A 287 -29.13 13.25 4.08
N ASN A 288 -28.71 12.48 5.10
CA ASN A 288 -29.01 11.04 5.20
C ASN A 288 -30.51 10.74 5.00
N GLY A 289 -30.83 9.87 4.03
CA GLY A 289 -32.20 9.40 3.79
C GLY A 289 -33.04 10.27 2.84
N GLU A 290 -32.52 11.39 2.36
CA GLU A 290 -33.10 12.09 1.20
C GLU A 290 -32.66 11.37 -0.09
N GLU A 291 -33.51 11.36 -1.12
CA GLU A 291 -33.05 11.01 -2.47
C GLU A 291 -31.90 11.96 -2.79
N GLN A 292 -30.68 11.43 -2.86
CA GLN A 292 -29.57 12.21 -3.37
C GLN A 292 -29.99 12.66 -4.77
N GLN A 293 -30.22 13.96 -4.94
CA GLN A 293 -30.34 14.52 -6.28
C GLN A 293 -29.06 14.09 -6.99
N SER A 294 -29.19 13.20 -7.98
CA SER A 294 -28.14 12.99 -8.95
C SER A 294 -27.66 14.38 -9.32
N PRO A 295 -26.38 14.73 -9.09
CA PRO A 295 -25.93 16.07 -9.35
C PRO A 295 -26.31 16.36 -10.80
N THR A 296 -27.20 17.32 -11.02
CA THR A 296 -27.45 17.88 -12.35
C THR A 296 -26.26 18.79 -12.66
N THR A 297 -25.08 18.19 -12.64
CA THR A 297 -23.90 18.73 -13.24
C THR A 297 -23.89 18.12 -14.63
N THR A 298 -24.08 19.00 -15.61
CA THR A 298 -23.27 19.04 -16.83
C THR A 298 -21.77 19.12 -16.44
N ALA A 299 -21.30 18.19 -15.63
CA ALA A 299 -19.95 17.73 -15.64
C ALA A 299 -20.05 16.58 -16.63
N THR A 300 -19.65 16.86 -17.86
CA THR A 300 -19.17 15.83 -18.75
C THR A 300 -18.36 14.90 -17.86
N ALA A 301 -18.86 13.67 -17.65
CA ALA A 301 -17.98 12.57 -17.36
C ALA A 301 -17.03 12.57 -18.54
N THR A 302 -15.92 13.30 -18.37
CA THR A 302 -14.76 13.11 -19.19
C THR A 302 -14.16 11.85 -18.62
N SER A 303 -14.88 10.72 -18.82
CA SER A 303 -14.27 9.60 -19.49
C SER A 303 -13.44 10.22 -20.60
N SER A 304 -12.18 10.49 -20.30
CA SER A 304 -11.17 10.39 -21.34
C SER A 304 -11.17 8.91 -21.72
N THR A 305 -12.16 8.51 -22.52
CA THR A 305 -11.93 7.63 -23.64
C THR A 305 -10.89 8.33 -24.49
N SER A 306 -9.63 8.24 -24.06
CA SER A 306 -8.58 8.04 -25.03
C SER A 306 -9.01 6.76 -25.74
N THR A 307 -9.65 6.93 -26.89
CA THR A 307 -9.69 5.90 -27.91
C THR A 307 -8.21 5.63 -28.23
N SER A 308 -7.56 4.80 -27.41
CA SER A 308 -6.36 4.12 -27.84
C SER A 308 -6.89 3.21 -28.93
N SER A 309 -6.71 3.68 -30.17
CA SER A 309 -6.53 2.80 -31.29
C SER A 309 -5.79 1.58 -30.78
N ALA A 310 -6.38 0.40 -30.96
CA ALA A 310 -5.74 -0.88 -30.70
C ALA A 310 -4.49 -0.98 -31.59
N SER A 311 -3.44 -0.26 -31.21
CA SER A 311 -2.09 -0.62 -31.54
C SER A 311 -1.74 -1.69 -30.54
N THR A 312 -1.50 -2.88 -31.05
CA THR A 312 -0.62 -3.86 -30.41
C THR A 312 0.74 -3.20 -30.15
N THR A 313 0.82 -2.40 -29.09
CA THR A 313 2.09 -1.96 -28.55
C THR A 313 2.66 -3.17 -27.86
N THR A 314 3.66 -3.79 -28.49
CA THR A 314 4.68 -4.53 -27.76
C THR A 314 5.29 -3.55 -26.77
N SER A 315 4.72 -3.54 -25.58
CA SER A 315 5.12 -2.66 -24.50
C SER A 315 6.56 -2.97 -24.13
N THR A 316 7.42 -1.96 -24.16
CA THR A 316 8.76 -2.03 -23.60
C THR A 316 8.69 -2.62 -22.18
N PRO A 317 9.55 -3.60 -21.83
CA PRO A 317 9.63 -4.13 -20.47
C PRO A 317 9.77 -3.00 -19.44
N ALA A 318 9.28 -3.20 -18.22
CA ALA A 318 9.68 -2.33 -17.12
C ALA A 318 11.22 -2.33 -17.05
N PRO A 319 11.85 -1.19 -16.79
CA PRO A 319 13.31 -1.08 -16.69
C PRO A 319 13.92 -2.21 -15.86
N GLY A 320 14.94 -2.89 -16.39
CA GLY A 320 15.63 -3.97 -15.69
C GLY A 320 14.92 -5.34 -15.66
N TYR A 321 13.72 -5.48 -16.22
CA TYR A 321 13.06 -6.79 -16.31
C TYR A 321 13.37 -7.49 -17.64
N PRO A 322 13.50 -8.84 -17.65
CA PRO A 322 13.65 -9.59 -18.89
C PRO A 322 12.43 -9.44 -19.80
N SER A 323 12.57 -9.82 -21.08
CA SER A 323 11.42 -9.83 -21.99
C SER A 323 10.34 -10.78 -21.47
N PRO A 324 9.08 -10.32 -21.29
CA PRO A 324 8.01 -11.16 -20.75
C PRO A 324 7.59 -12.22 -21.77
N VAL A 325 7.25 -13.41 -21.27
CA VAL A 325 6.52 -14.44 -22.04
C VAL A 325 5.08 -13.95 -22.24
N ILE A 326 4.50 -13.42 -21.18
CA ILE A 326 3.18 -12.78 -21.17
C ILE A 326 3.18 -11.67 -20.13
N ARG A 327 2.44 -10.59 -20.39
CA ARG A 327 2.34 -9.45 -19.48
C ARG A 327 0.93 -8.89 -19.50
N HIS A 328 0.41 -8.58 -18.31
CA HIS A 328 -0.82 -7.81 -18.19
C HIS A 328 -0.62 -6.39 -18.74
N GLU A 329 -1.65 -5.82 -19.35
CA GLU A 329 -1.60 -4.50 -19.99
C GLU A 329 -1.14 -3.38 -19.04
N ASN A 330 -1.55 -3.47 -17.77
CA ASN A 330 -1.24 -2.51 -16.71
C ASN A 330 -0.06 -2.93 -15.80
N ASN A 331 0.80 -3.87 -16.21
CA ASN A 331 1.93 -4.38 -15.41
C ASN A 331 1.57 -5.01 -14.05
N LEU A 332 0.31 -5.35 -13.82
CA LEU A 332 -0.15 -5.91 -12.52
C LEU A 332 0.40 -7.32 -12.27
N ILE A 333 0.58 -8.08 -13.34
CA ILE A 333 1.15 -9.43 -13.33
C ILE A 333 1.89 -9.71 -14.64
N GLY A 334 2.99 -10.45 -14.56
CA GLY A 334 3.80 -10.82 -15.72
C GLY A 334 4.50 -12.15 -15.52
N GLY A 335 4.61 -12.91 -16.61
CA GLY A 335 5.28 -14.20 -16.65
C GLY A 335 6.57 -14.14 -17.44
N TYR A 336 7.66 -14.67 -16.87
CA TYR A 336 9.01 -14.56 -17.42
C TYR A 336 9.74 -15.90 -17.42
N PHE A 337 10.61 -16.08 -18.42
CA PHE A 337 11.64 -17.12 -18.43
C PHE A 337 13.00 -16.46 -18.35
N LEU A 338 13.87 -17.01 -17.51
CA LEU A 338 15.24 -16.53 -17.36
C LEU A 338 16.14 -17.15 -18.43
N SER A 339 17.15 -16.39 -18.86
CA SER A 339 18.14 -16.84 -19.85
C SER A 339 19.32 -17.53 -19.17
N GLY A 340 19.74 -18.68 -19.69
CA GLY A 340 20.83 -19.48 -19.11
C GLY A 340 20.43 -20.95 -18.96
N ALA A 341 21.41 -21.85 -19.08
CA ALA A 341 21.15 -23.29 -18.97
C ALA A 341 20.78 -23.68 -17.52
N GLU A 342 21.30 -22.94 -16.55
CA GLU A 342 21.05 -23.08 -15.12
C GLU A 342 19.61 -22.72 -14.71
N TYR A 343 18.88 -21.97 -15.54
CA TYR A 343 17.47 -21.58 -15.29
C TYR A 343 16.48 -22.30 -16.21
N ALA A 344 16.93 -23.35 -16.92
CA ALA A 344 16.11 -24.07 -17.88
C ALA A 344 14.81 -24.61 -17.26
N ASP A 345 14.82 -24.98 -15.98
CA ASP A 345 13.67 -25.53 -15.25
C ASP A 345 12.90 -24.50 -14.39
N VAL A 346 13.28 -23.22 -14.43
CA VAL A 346 12.69 -22.13 -13.63
C VAL A 346 11.75 -21.25 -14.47
N ALA A 347 10.60 -20.92 -13.91
CA ALA A 347 9.69 -19.88 -14.35
C ALA A 347 9.55 -18.80 -13.27
N VAL A 348 9.25 -17.56 -13.66
CA VAL A 348 8.95 -16.46 -12.73
C VAL A 348 7.59 -15.86 -13.03
N LEU A 349 6.75 -15.77 -12.02
CA LEU A 349 5.50 -15.02 -12.03
C LEU A 349 5.67 -13.80 -11.13
N ASN A 350 5.83 -12.62 -11.73
CA ASN A 350 5.81 -11.36 -11.00
C ASN A 350 4.37 -10.91 -10.81
N VAL A 351 4.00 -10.64 -9.56
CA VAL A 351 2.68 -10.16 -9.15
C VAL A 351 2.91 -8.82 -8.46
N ALA A 352 2.93 -7.75 -9.24
CA ALA A 352 3.19 -6.41 -8.72
C ALA A 352 1.99 -5.82 -7.95
N SER A 353 0.76 -6.28 -8.24
CA SER A 353 -0.45 -5.92 -7.48
C SER A 353 -1.58 -6.92 -7.74
N PHE A 354 -2.44 -7.19 -6.75
CA PHE A 354 -3.65 -8.03 -6.87
C PHE A 354 -4.88 -7.25 -7.40
N VAL A 355 -4.63 -6.15 -8.13
CA VAL A 355 -5.60 -5.27 -8.83
C VAL A 355 -6.39 -4.31 -7.92
N GLY A 356 -6.54 -3.04 -8.31
CA GLY A 356 -7.29 -2.01 -7.57
C GLY A 356 -8.12 -1.12 -8.49
N SER A 357 -8.71 -1.71 -9.54
CA SER A 357 -9.54 -1.03 -10.55
C SER A 357 -10.57 -1.99 -11.12
N ASP A 358 -11.83 -1.55 -11.23
CA ASP A 358 -13.05 -2.38 -11.43
C ASP A 358 -13.17 -3.21 -12.72
N SER A 359 -12.10 -3.39 -13.51
CA SER A 359 -12.17 -4.14 -14.78
C SER A 359 -10.94 -4.97 -15.13
N ALA A 360 -9.93 -5.05 -14.26
CA ALA A 360 -8.67 -5.73 -14.59
C ALA A 360 -8.53 -7.12 -13.96
N GLU A 361 -9.45 -7.54 -13.10
CA GLU A 361 -9.42 -8.83 -12.41
C GLU A 361 -9.56 -10.01 -13.38
N LEU A 362 -10.49 -9.90 -14.34
CA LEU A 362 -10.68 -10.93 -15.37
C LEU A 362 -9.43 -11.11 -16.25
N SER A 363 -8.82 -10.01 -16.72
CA SER A 363 -7.61 -10.05 -17.54
C SER A 363 -6.37 -10.45 -16.74
N PHE A 364 -6.28 -10.07 -15.46
CA PHE A 364 -5.26 -10.54 -14.54
C PHE A 364 -5.33 -12.06 -14.39
N LYS A 365 -6.52 -12.58 -14.08
CA LYS A 365 -6.77 -14.01 -13.92
C LYS A 365 -6.43 -14.78 -15.20
N ALA A 366 -6.84 -14.27 -16.36
CA ALA A 366 -6.49 -14.87 -17.64
C ALA A 366 -4.96 -14.91 -17.87
N THR A 367 -4.25 -13.86 -17.45
CA THR A 367 -2.79 -13.77 -17.58
C THR A 367 -2.07 -14.84 -16.75
N SER A 368 -2.46 -15.03 -15.48
CA SER A 368 -1.88 -16.09 -14.64
C SER A 368 -2.20 -17.48 -15.18
N GLN A 369 -3.44 -17.75 -15.57
CA GLN A 369 -3.83 -19.05 -16.13
C GLN A 369 -3.03 -19.40 -17.39
N GLN A 370 -2.88 -18.43 -18.31
CA GLN A 370 -2.11 -18.62 -19.54
C GLN A 370 -0.63 -18.86 -19.24
N PHE A 371 -0.02 -18.08 -18.35
CA PHE A 371 1.38 -18.26 -18.00
C PHE A 371 1.67 -19.61 -17.35
N LEU A 372 0.86 -20.03 -16.38
CA LEU A 372 1.03 -21.31 -15.69
C LEU A 372 0.94 -22.49 -16.67
N ALA A 373 0.02 -22.42 -17.64
CA ALA A 373 -0.07 -23.40 -18.72
C ALA A 373 1.17 -23.39 -19.63
N GLN A 374 1.66 -22.21 -20.02
CA GLN A 374 2.85 -22.06 -20.86
C GLN A 374 4.13 -22.56 -20.15
N ALA A 375 4.29 -22.25 -18.87
CA ALA A 375 5.42 -22.72 -18.07
C ALA A 375 5.44 -24.25 -17.98
N LYS A 376 4.29 -24.89 -17.74
CA LYS A 376 4.16 -26.35 -17.76
C LYS A 376 4.47 -26.93 -19.14
N ALA A 377 3.95 -26.33 -20.21
CA ALA A 377 4.23 -26.77 -21.58
C ALA A 377 5.72 -26.62 -21.97
N ALA A 378 6.41 -25.64 -21.40
CA ALA A 378 7.84 -25.42 -21.57
C ALA A 378 8.71 -26.34 -20.67
N GLY A 379 8.12 -27.27 -19.93
CA GLY A 379 8.85 -28.21 -19.07
C GLY A 379 9.44 -27.58 -17.81
N LYS A 380 8.92 -26.43 -17.37
CA LYS A 380 9.34 -25.77 -16.14
C LYS A 380 8.86 -26.59 -14.93
N THR A 381 9.74 -26.81 -13.96
CA THR A 381 9.42 -27.57 -12.74
C THR A 381 9.51 -26.74 -11.48
N LYS A 382 10.09 -25.53 -11.54
CA LYS A 382 10.21 -24.59 -10.43
C LYS A 382 9.56 -23.25 -10.77
N LEU A 383 8.96 -22.63 -9.76
CA LEU A 383 8.30 -21.32 -9.88
C LEU A 383 8.76 -20.36 -8.79
N ILE A 384 9.20 -19.18 -9.20
CA ILE A 384 9.33 -18.02 -8.32
C ILE A 384 8.06 -17.18 -8.47
N VAL A 385 7.37 -16.91 -7.38
CA VAL A 385 6.29 -15.92 -7.31
C VAL A 385 6.86 -14.68 -6.65
N ASP A 386 7.14 -13.66 -7.44
CA ASP A 386 7.70 -12.40 -6.94
C ASP A 386 6.56 -11.42 -6.62
N VAL A 387 6.44 -11.05 -5.34
CA VAL A 387 5.46 -10.10 -4.82
C VAL A 387 6.13 -8.82 -4.28
N SER A 388 7.34 -8.51 -4.73
CA SER A 388 8.04 -7.27 -4.38
C SER A 388 7.20 -6.04 -4.77
N ALA A 389 7.20 -5.01 -3.92
CA ALA A 389 6.36 -3.81 -4.02
C ALA A 389 4.83 -4.03 -4.02
N ASN A 390 4.33 -5.25 -3.75
CA ASN A 390 2.91 -5.55 -3.88
C ASN A 390 2.07 -5.01 -2.71
N GLY A 391 1.31 -3.94 -2.97
CA GLY A 391 0.42 -3.31 -2.00
C GLY A 391 -0.93 -4.00 -1.76
N GLY A 392 -1.19 -5.12 -2.43
CA GLY A 392 -2.46 -5.82 -2.40
C GLY A 392 -3.37 -5.43 -3.56
N GLY A 393 -4.68 -5.42 -3.30
CA GLY A 393 -5.72 -5.26 -4.32
C GLY A 393 -7.02 -5.97 -3.97
N THR A 394 -7.77 -6.41 -4.96
CA THR A 394 -9.04 -7.13 -4.81
C THR A 394 -8.82 -8.45 -4.06
N ILE A 395 -9.45 -8.61 -2.89
CA ILE A 395 -9.21 -9.72 -1.94
C ILE A 395 -9.28 -11.09 -2.63
N LEU A 396 -10.37 -11.35 -3.35
CA LEU A 396 -10.63 -12.65 -3.97
C LEU A 396 -9.67 -12.96 -5.15
N GLN A 397 -8.96 -11.97 -5.68
CA GLN A 397 -7.89 -12.18 -6.66
C GLN A 397 -6.69 -12.94 -6.06
N GLY A 398 -6.37 -12.67 -4.80
CA GLY A 398 -5.33 -13.39 -4.05
C GLY A 398 -5.72 -14.85 -3.77
N TYR A 399 -6.98 -15.07 -3.39
CA TYR A 399 -7.53 -16.43 -3.23
C TYR A 399 -7.52 -17.20 -4.56
N ASP A 400 -7.91 -16.56 -5.65
CA ASP A 400 -7.91 -17.17 -6.98
C ASP A 400 -6.50 -17.60 -7.42
N LEU A 401 -5.50 -16.72 -7.32
CA LEU A 401 -4.13 -17.10 -7.70
C LEU A 401 -3.59 -18.27 -6.87
N PHE A 402 -3.85 -18.28 -5.56
CA PHE A 402 -3.51 -19.42 -4.70
C PHE A 402 -4.19 -20.71 -5.19
N LYS A 403 -5.47 -20.65 -5.53
CA LYS A 403 -6.23 -21.80 -6.04
C LYS A 403 -5.80 -22.26 -7.43
N GLN A 404 -5.28 -21.38 -8.28
CA GLN A 404 -4.66 -21.79 -9.54
C GLN A 404 -3.37 -22.60 -9.32
N LEU A 405 -2.59 -22.27 -8.29
CA LEU A 405 -1.35 -22.98 -7.92
C LEU A 405 -1.63 -24.27 -7.15
N PHE A 406 -2.60 -24.25 -6.22
CA PHE A 406 -2.90 -25.36 -5.33
C PHE A 406 -4.41 -25.64 -5.27
N PRO A 407 -5.02 -26.11 -6.37
CA PRO A 407 -6.47 -26.27 -6.51
C PRO A 407 -7.11 -27.24 -5.49
N GLN A 408 -6.33 -28.15 -4.93
CA GLN A 408 -6.80 -29.19 -4.00
C GLN A 408 -6.85 -28.72 -2.54
N LEU A 409 -6.23 -27.58 -2.20
CA LEU A 409 -6.23 -27.04 -0.84
C LEU A 409 -7.46 -26.17 -0.59
N ASP A 410 -8.06 -26.26 0.60
CA ASP A 410 -9.14 -25.33 1.00
C ASP A 410 -8.56 -23.94 1.24
N ALA A 411 -9.11 -22.91 0.58
CA ALA A 411 -8.60 -21.54 0.69
C ALA A 411 -9.17 -20.86 1.95
N PHE A 412 -8.66 -21.23 3.11
CA PHE A 412 -8.96 -20.57 4.37
C PHE A 412 -7.73 -19.82 4.88
N ALA A 413 -7.65 -18.51 4.61
CA ALA A 413 -6.46 -17.73 4.95
C ALA A 413 -6.40 -17.39 6.44
N ALA A 414 -7.50 -16.86 6.98
CA ALA A 414 -7.66 -16.40 8.35
C ALA A 414 -9.16 -16.38 8.69
N ALA A 415 -9.49 -16.41 9.97
CA ALA A 415 -10.84 -16.08 10.42
C ALA A 415 -10.94 -14.56 10.60
N ASP A 416 -11.79 -13.91 9.82
CA ASP A 416 -12.03 -12.48 9.89
C ASP A 416 -12.88 -12.13 11.12
N ARG A 417 -12.66 -10.96 11.70
CA ARG A 417 -13.55 -10.35 12.69
C ARG A 417 -13.60 -8.83 12.52
N THR A 418 -14.64 -8.21 13.06
CA THR A 418 -14.82 -6.75 13.07
C THR A 418 -14.93 -6.25 14.51
N ARG A 419 -14.55 -5.00 14.76
CA ARG A 419 -14.84 -4.35 16.05
C ARG A 419 -16.35 -4.18 16.24
N ALA A 420 -16.85 -4.43 17.43
CA ALA A 420 -18.28 -4.38 17.77
C ALA A 420 -18.64 -3.04 18.41
N PHE A 421 -19.56 -2.30 17.79
CA PHE A 421 -20.05 -1.00 18.23
C PHE A 421 -21.44 -0.72 17.61
N GLU A 422 -22.15 0.26 18.16
CA GLU A 422 -23.57 0.49 17.88
C GLU A 422 -23.89 0.68 16.38
N ALA A 423 -23.13 1.52 15.67
CA ALA A 423 -23.39 1.78 14.25
C ALA A 423 -23.26 0.50 13.39
N LEU A 424 -22.23 -0.33 13.62
CA LEU A 424 -22.08 -1.60 12.90
C LEU A 424 -23.29 -2.53 13.14
N ASP A 425 -23.75 -2.62 14.39
CA ASP A 425 -24.90 -3.48 14.72
C ASP A 425 -26.19 -3.01 14.02
N LEU A 426 -26.47 -1.70 14.09
CA LEU A 426 -27.65 -1.12 13.45
C LEU A 426 -27.65 -1.33 11.93
N LEU A 427 -26.50 -1.12 11.28
CA LEU A 427 -26.39 -1.37 9.84
C LEU A 427 -26.56 -2.85 9.50
N GLY A 428 -25.92 -3.75 10.25
CA GLY A 428 -26.03 -5.18 9.96
C GLY A 428 -27.43 -5.76 10.21
N GLN A 429 -28.16 -5.26 11.22
CA GLN A 429 -29.57 -5.58 11.41
C GLN A 429 -30.40 -5.16 10.19
N LYS A 430 -30.23 -3.91 9.72
CA LYS A 430 -31.00 -3.40 8.59
C LYS A 430 -30.66 -4.09 7.27
N PHE A 431 -29.38 -4.31 7.00
CA PHE A 431 -28.92 -4.98 5.78
C PHE A 431 -29.38 -6.44 5.75
N SER A 432 -29.32 -7.14 6.88
CA SER A 432 -29.82 -8.50 7.01
C SER A 432 -31.35 -8.60 6.88
N GLU A 433 -32.10 -7.60 7.38
CA GLU A 433 -33.56 -7.49 7.19
C GLU A 433 -33.90 -7.35 5.70
N VAL A 434 -33.28 -6.40 5.01
CA VAL A 434 -33.54 -6.12 3.59
C VAL A 434 -33.08 -7.29 2.71
N ALA A 435 -31.89 -7.84 2.93
CA ALA A 435 -31.41 -9.03 2.21
C ALA A 435 -32.31 -10.26 2.44
N GLY A 436 -33.13 -10.27 3.50
CA GLY A 436 -34.14 -11.28 3.74
C GLY A 436 -35.30 -11.27 2.75
N THR A 437 -35.54 -10.15 2.06
CA THR A 437 -36.67 -9.96 1.12
C THR A 437 -36.24 -10.00 -0.35
N VAL A 438 -34.93 -9.95 -0.61
CA VAL A 438 -34.33 -9.95 -1.96
C VAL A 438 -33.84 -11.37 -2.30
N PRO A 439 -34.08 -11.87 -3.53
CA PRO A 439 -33.50 -13.14 -3.96
C PRO A 439 -31.97 -13.07 -3.95
N ARG A 440 -31.31 -14.17 -3.58
CA ARG A 440 -29.84 -14.29 -3.67
C ARG A 440 -29.48 -14.90 -5.01
N THR A 441 -29.56 -14.09 -6.06
CA THR A 441 -29.21 -14.42 -7.44
C THR A 441 -28.06 -13.52 -7.90
N LEU A 442 -27.49 -13.76 -9.07
CA LEU A 442 -26.56 -12.82 -9.69
C LEU A 442 -27.28 -12.18 -10.88
N GLU A 443 -27.83 -10.99 -10.69
CA GLU A 443 -28.48 -10.20 -11.72
C GLU A 443 -27.44 -9.62 -12.69
N VAL A 444 -27.63 -9.86 -13.98
CA VAL A 444 -26.72 -9.41 -15.05
C VAL A 444 -27.46 -8.54 -16.07
N GLY A 445 -27.96 -7.39 -15.61
CA GLY A 445 -28.29 -6.25 -16.47
C GLY A 445 -29.73 -6.13 -16.97
N GLU A 446 -30.71 -6.84 -16.41
CA GLU A 446 -32.12 -6.65 -16.74
C GLU A 446 -32.87 -5.80 -15.69
N ASN A 447 -32.49 -5.89 -14.42
CA ASN A 447 -33.11 -5.17 -13.32
C ASN A 447 -32.10 -4.37 -12.49
N GLU A 448 -31.96 -3.08 -12.79
CA GLU A 448 -31.02 -2.16 -12.13
C GLU A 448 -31.23 -2.09 -10.62
N THR A 449 -32.47 -1.97 -10.15
CA THR A 449 -32.78 -1.93 -8.71
C THR A 449 -32.40 -3.23 -8.00
N LEU A 450 -32.61 -4.38 -8.64
CA LEU A 450 -32.19 -5.66 -8.07
C LEU A 450 -30.66 -5.75 -8.03
N PHE A 451 -29.98 -5.35 -9.11
CA PHE A 451 -28.52 -5.32 -9.17
C PHE A 451 -27.91 -4.45 -8.07
N GLU A 452 -28.42 -3.23 -7.88
CA GLU A 452 -27.97 -2.32 -6.81
C GLU A 452 -28.17 -2.93 -5.42
N LEU A 453 -29.34 -3.52 -5.15
CA LEU A 453 -29.59 -4.20 -3.88
C LEU A 453 -28.68 -5.43 -3.70
N GLU A 454 -28.45 -6.20 -4.76
CA GLU A 454 -27.55 -7.36 -4.72
C GLU A 454 -26.12 -6.94 -4.42
N ALA A 455 -25.61 -5.92 -5.11
CA ALA A 455 -24.26 -5.38 -4.93
C ALA A 455 -24.07 -4.77 -3.53
N ASP A 456 -24.91 -3.80 -3.15
CA ASP A 456 -24.65 -2.99 -1.96
C ASP A 456 -25.17 -3.62 -0.67
N VAL A 457 -26.23 -4.44 -0.74
CA VAL A 457 -26.90 -4.99 0.46
C VAL A 457 -26.73 -6.49 0.58
N VAL A 458 -27.10 -7.26 -0.44
CA VAL A 458 -27.19 -8.72 -0.34
C VAL A 458 -25.80 -9.36 -0.32
N SER A 459 -24.84 -8.82 -1.09
CA SER A 459 -23.46 -9.30 -1.15
C SER A 459 -22.58 -8.73 -0.03
N SER A 460 -23.05 -7.72 0.72
CA SER A 460 -22.30 -7.06 1.78
C SER A 460 -22.01 -7.98 2.96
N SER A 461 -20.89 -7.76 3.66
CA SER A 461 -20.58 -8.44 4.94
C SER A 461 -21.46 -7.94 6.10
N LEU A 462 -22.25 -6.88 5.90
CA LEU A 462 -23.32 -6.49 6.84
C LEU A 462 -24.53 -7.43 6.76
N ASN A 463 -24.59 -8.32 5.76
CA ASN A 463 -25.55 -9.42 5.70
C ASN A 463 -24.94 -10.70 6.30
N TYR A 464 -25.62 -11.30 7.28
CA TYR A 464 -25.13 -12.53 7.90
C TYR A 464 -25.05 -13.74 6.95
N ARG A 465 -25.78 -13.71 5.83
CA ARG A 465 -25.82 -14.80 4.85
C ARG A 465 -24.62 -14.82 3.90
N THR A 466 -23.83 -13.75 3.88
CA THR A 466 -22.66 -13.59 2.99
C THR A 466 -21.45 -14.37 3.45
N ASP A 467 -21.24 -14.43 4.76
CA ASP A 467 -20.06 -15.07 5.34
C ASP A 467 -20.44 -16.40 6.01
N LEU A 468 -19.44 -17.26 6.20
CA LEU A 468 -19.57 -18.52 6.91
C LEU A 468 -18.88 -18.42 8.27
N THR A 469 -19.28 -19.27 9.20
CA THR A 469 -18.47 -19.57 10.38
C THR A 469 -17.09 -20.12 9.97
N PRO A 470 -16.07 -20.08 10.86
CA PRO A 470 -14.75 -20.65 10.57
C PRO A 470 -14.79 -22.14 10.17
N SER A 471 -15.80 -22.87 10.65
CA SER A 471 -16.07 -24.27 10.32
C SER A 471 -16.75 -24.49 8.95
N GLY A 472 -17.01 -23.43 8.19
CA GLY A 472 -17.66 -23.48 6.88
C GLY A 472 -19.17 -23.65 6.92
N GLN A 473 -19.82 -23.42 8.07
CA GLN A 473 -21.28 -23.46 8.22
C GLN A 473 -21.89 -22.06 8.07
N PRO A 474 -23.07 -21.90 7.45
CA PRO A 474 -23.78 -20.62 7.40
C PRO A 474 -24.20 -20.13 8.80
N PHE A 475 -24.21 -18.81 9.00
CA PHE A 475 -24.87 -18.20 10.17
C PHE A 475 -26.39 -18.29 10.04
N SER A 476 -27.10 -18.45 11.16
CA SER A 476 -28.56 -18.49 11.24
C SER A 476 -29.21 -17.10 11.37
N SER A 477 -28.46 -16.10 11.85
CA SER A 477 -28.96 -14.73 12.05
C SER A 477 -27.83 -13.70 12.18
N TRP A 478 -28.16 -12.42 12.06
CA TRP A 478 -27.23 -11.33 12.36
C TRP A 478 -26.74 -11.37 13.81
N ALA A 479 -27.62 -11.66 14.77
CA ALA A 479 -27.25 -11.74 16.18
C ALA A 479 -26.17 -12.82 16.45
N GLU A 480 -26.16 -13.92 15.69
CA GLU A 480 -25.12 -14.95 15.77
C GLU A 480 -23.78 -14.47 15.21
N LYS A 481 -23.80 -13.83 14.03
CA LYS A 481 -22.59 -13.29 13.40
C LYS A 481 -22.00 -12.11 14.19
N TYR A 482 -22.83 -11.16 14.59
CA TYR A 482 -22.41 -9.98 15.33
C TYR A 482 -21.96 -10.30 16.75
N SER A 483 -22.59 -11.30 17.41
CA SER A 483 -22.41 -11.70 18.81
C SER A 483 -21.15 -11.16 19.47
N PRO A 484 -21.21 -9.99 20.14
CA PRO A 484 -20.01 -9.33 20.63
C PRO A 484 -19.31 -10.14 21.71
N HIS A 485 -18.05 -10.49 21.47
CA HIS A 485 -17.15 -11.11 22.43
C HIS A 485 -16.23 -10.03 23.02
N THR A 486 -16.26 -9.89 24.34
CA THR A 486 -15.38 -8.93 25.03
C THR A 486 -13.97 -9.50 25.14
N ASP A 487 -13.02 -8.79 24.56
CA ASP A 487 -11.60 -8.99 24.84
C ASP A 487 -11.26 -8.29 26.16
N THR A 488 -11.16 -9.09 27.23
CA THR A 488 -10.88 -8.56 28.58
C THR A 488 -9.47 -8.00 28.73
N GLN A 489 -8.53 -8.39 27.87
CA GLN A 489 -7.15 -7.89 27.94
C GLN A 489 -7.06 -6.45 27.44
N HIS A 490 -7.73 -6.15 26.32
CA HIS A 490 -7.69 -4.82 25.69
C HIS A 490 -8.92 -3.96 25.98
N ASN A 491 -9.91 -4.49 26.72
CA ASN A 491 -11.17 -3.83 27.04
C ASN A 491 -11.90 -3.31 25.80
N ASP A 492 -11.97 -4.15 24.76
CA ASP A 492 -12.72 -3.90 23.53
C ASP A 492 -13.65 -5.08 23.22
N SER A 493 -14.52 -4.95 22.23
CA SER A 493 -15.43 -6.03 21.82
C SER A 493 -15.40 -6.26 20.32
N PHE A 494 -15.55 -7.51 19.91
CA PHE A 494 -15.44 -7.93 18.52
C PHE A 494 -16.58 -8.88 18.14
N SER A 495 -16.92 -8.94 16.85
CA SER A 495 -17.88 -9.90 16.33
C SER A 495 -17.39 -11.35 16.43
N SER A 496 -18.31 -12.31 16.24
CA SER A 496 -17.92 -13.71 16.06
C SER A 496 -16.99 -13.84 14.85
N PRO A 497 -15.91 -14.65 14.91
CA PRO A 497 -15.06 -14.87 13.76
C PRO A 497 -15.83 -15.49 12.59
N PHE A 498 -15.46 -15.14 11.35
CA PHE A 498 -16.10 -15.62 10.13
C PHE A 498 -15.08 -15.83 8.99
N ARG A 499 -15.52 -16.37 7.86
CA ARG A 499 -14.72 -16.53 6.64
C ARG A 499 -15.57 -16.31 5.39
N TRP A 500 -14.91 -16.01 4.28
CA TRP A 500 -15.55 -15.92 2.97
C TRP A 500 -16.30 -17.19 2.58
N ASN A 501 -17.52 -17.03 2.04
CA ASN A 501 -18.23 -18.07 1.31
C ASN A 501 -17.78 -18.06 -0.17
N LEU A 502 -16.69 -18.76 -0.50
CA LEU A 502 -16.17 -18.77 -1.88
C LEU A 502 -17.11 -19.42 -2.91
N SER A 503 -18.11 -20.18 -2.44
CA SER A 503 -19.14 -20.80 -3.28
C SER A 503 -20.39 -19.94 -3.44
N ASP A 504 -20.43 -18.73 -2.87
CA ASP A 504 -21.58 -17.85 -2.99
C ASP A 504 -21.78 -17.40 -4.44
N VAL A 505 -23.03 -17.38 -4.91
CA VAL A 505 -23.35 -16.92 -6.28
C VAL A 505 -23.01 -15.43 -6.49
N LEU A 506 -22.86 -14.68 -5.39
CA LEU A 506 -22.55 -13.25 -5.40
C LEU A 506 -21.05 -12.93 -5.29
N THR A 507 -20.15 -13.91 -5.26
CA THR A 507 -18.72 -13.62 -5.24
C THR A 507 -18.23 -12.75 -6.39
N PRO A 508 -18.80 -12.79 -7.62
CA PRO A 508 -18.40 -11.86 -8.69
C PRO A 508 -18.56 -10.38 -8.32
N LEU A 509 -19.58 -10.02 -7.52
CA LEU A 509 -19.78 -8.63 -7.07
C LEU A 509 -18.70 -8.17 -6.07
N ASN A 510 -18.05 -9.10 -5.38
CA ASN A 510 -16.99 -8.84 -4.39
C ASN A 510 -15.57 -9.01 -4.95
N SER A 511 -15.43 -9.33 -6.24
CA SER A 511 -14.16 -9.78 -6.82
C SER A 511 -13.82 -9.15 -8.17
N GLY A 512 -14.54 -8.12 -8.60
CA GLY A 512 -14.34 -7.54 -9.93
C GLY A 512 -14.77 -8.51 -11.05
N GLY A 513 -15.79 -9.33 -10.79
CA GLY A 513 -16.41 -10.19 -11.78
C GLY A 513 -15.82 -11.60 -11.92
N ILE A 514 -14.86 -12.00 -11.07
CA ILE A 514 -14.26 -13.34 -11.17
C ILE A 514 -14.98 -14.37 -10.29
N TRP A 515 -14.92 -15.62 -10.72
CA TRP A 515 -15.10 -16.75 -9.82
C TRP A 515 -13.74 -17.18 -9.29
N VAL A 516 -13.63 -17.54 -8.02
CA VAL A 516 -12.38 -18.12 -7.49
C VAL A 516 -12.22 -19.52 -8.07
N THR A 517 -11.04 -19.82 -8.63
CA THR A 517 -10.72 -21.12 -9.25
C THR A 517 -11.08 -22.28 -8.30
N GLY A 518 -11.86 -23.23 -8.78
CA GLY A 518 -12.34 -24.37 -7.98
C GLY A 518 -13.62 -24.11 -7.17
N TYR A 519 -14.24 -22.95 -7.32
CA TYR A 519 -15.52 -22.59 -6.70
C TYR A 519 -16.50 -21.99 -7.73
N GLY A 520 -17.77 -21.87 -7.37
CA GLY A 520 -18.82 -21.30 -8.23
C GLY A 520 -18.88 -21.99 -9.60
N GLU A 521 -18.91 -21.20 -10.67
CA GLU A 521 -18.90 -21.72 -12.06
C GLU A 521 -17.59 -22.45 -12.44
N GLU A 522 -16.54 -22.27 -11.65
CA GLU A 522 -15.24 -22.93 -11.84
C GLU A 522 -15.01 -24.11 -10.89
N ALA A 523 -16.07 -24.63 -10.24
CA ALA A 523 -16.00 -25.77 -9.34
C ALA A 523 -15.35 -27.02 -9.98
N GLY A 524 -15.42 -27.17 -11.31
CA GLY A 524 -14.76 -28.25 -12.05
C GLY A 524 -13.23 -28.26 -11.90
N ALA A 525 -12.61 -27.12 -11.56
CA ALA A 525 -11.17 -27.00 -11.38
C ALA A 525 -10.68 -27.42 -9.97
N ALA A 526 -11.58 -27.71 -9.01
CA ALA A 526 -11.20 -28.04 -7.63
C ALA A 526 -10.29 -29.28 -7.50
N ASN A 527 -10.40 -30.22 -8.45
CA ASN A 527 -9.60 -31.45 -8.48
C ASN A 527 -8.49 -31.41 -9.55
N ALA A 528 -8.18 -30.23 -10.11
CA ALA A 528 -7.09 -30.10 -11.05
C ALA A 528 -5.74 -30.50 -10.42
N THR A 529 -4.79 -30.94 -11.23
CA THR A 529 -3.42 -31.16 -10.77
C THR A 529 -2.73 -29.81 -10.63
N ALA A 530 -2.06 -29.58 -9.49
CA ALA A 530 -1.23 -28.40 -9.30
C ALA A 530 -0.21 -28.24 -10.45
N PRO A 531 -0.01 -27.03 -10.99
CA PRO A 531 0.98 -26.78 -12.04
C PRO A 531 2.42 -27.00 -11.56
N PHE A 532 2.67 -26.80 -10.26
CA PHE A 532 3.97 -26.99 -9.61
C PHE A 532 3.79 -27.71 -8.27
N GLU A 533 4.78 -28.53 -7.89
CA GLU A 533 4.85 -29.08 -6.54
C GLU A 533 5.13 -27.96 -5.52
N PRO A 534 4.48 -27.92 -4.35
CA PRO A 534 4.65 -26.82 -3.40
C PRO A 534 6.11 -26.56 -2.99
N HIS A 535 6.91 -27.61 -2.83
CA HIS A 535 8.34 -27.49 -2.48
C HIS A 535 9.23 -26.92 -3.61
N ASN A 536 8.71 -26.86 -4.84
CA ASN A 536 9.35 -26.24 -6.00
C ASN A 536 8.84 -24.81 -6.27
N VAL A 537 7.96 -24.30 -5.41
CA VAL A 537 7.52 -22.90 -5.44
C VAL A 537 8.26 -22.12 -4.35
N LEU A 538 8.60 -20.87 -4.66
CA LEU A 538 9.17 -19.90 -3.72
C LEU A 538 8.43 -18.58 -3.87
N VAL A 539 8.13 -17.91 -2.76
CA VAL A 539 7.70 -16.49 -2.78
C VAL A 539 8.91 -15.59 -2.54
N MET A 540 9.10 -14.58 -3.38
CA MET A 540 10.13 -13.56 -3.23
C MET A 540 9.47 -12.21 -2.93
N THR A 541 10.08 -11.42 -2.04
CA THR A 541 9.53 -10.14 -1.61
C THR A 541 10.63 -9.20 -1.11
N ASP A 542 10.40 -7.90 -1.19
CA ASP A 542 11.11 -6.80 -0.53
C ASP A 542 10.53 -6.47 0.86
N GLY A 543 9.63 -7.31 1.37
CA GLY A 543 8.87 -7.09 2.59
C GLY A 543 7.66 -6.16 2.44
N TYR A 544 7.42 -5.54 1.27
CA TYR A 544 6.34 -4.58 1.09
C TYR A 544 4.95 -5.21 1.22
N CYS A 545 4.81 -6.47 0.78
CA CYS A 545 3.57 -7.26 0.72
C CYS A 545 2.51 -6.82 1.75
N ALA A 546 1.43 -6.21 1.26
CA ALA A 546 0.38 -5.57 2.06
C ALA A 546 -1.05 -5.98 1.60
N SER A 547 -2.05 -5.79 2.46
CA SER A 547 -3.46 -6.09 2.20
C SER A 547 -3.63 -7.50 1.62
N THR A 548 -4.29 -7.66 0.47
CA THR A 548 -4.48 -8.95 -0.23
C THR A 548 -3.19 -9.74 -0.47
N CYS A 549 -2.03 -9.09 -0.63
CA CYS A 549 -0.77 -9.82 -0.73
C CYS A 549 -0.47 -10.61 0.54
N THR A 550 -0.80 -10.08 1.71
CA THR A 550 -0.61 -10.77 3.00
C THR A 550 -1.48 -12.02 3.09
N ILE A 551 -2.72 -11.94 2.58
CA ILE A 551 -3.65 -13.07 2.49
C ILE A 551 -3.07 -14.16 1.58
N PHE A 552 -2.61 -13.78 0.38
CA PHE A 552 -1.97 -14.71 -0.56
C PHE A 552 -0.70 -15.33 0.04
N SER A 553 0.21 -14.52 0.59
CA SER A 553 1.45 -14.98 1.21
C SER A 553 1.19 -15.94 2.35
N ARG A 554 0.17 -15.68 3.18
CA ARG A 554 -0.26 -16.57 4.25
C ARG A 554 -0.81 -17.89 3.70
N LEU A 555 -1.67 -17.87 2.69
CA LEU A 555 -2.16 -19.11 2.05
C LEU A 555 -0.99 -19.94 1.50
N MET A 556 -0.04 -19.30 0.84
CA MET A 556 1.18 -19.94 0.31
C MET A 556 2.03 -20.56 1.42
N ARG A 557 2.23 -19.85 2.53
CA ARG A 557 3.06 -20.30 3.66
C ARG A 557 2.36 -21.36 4.50
N GLU A 558 1.19 -21.05 5.05
CA GLU A 558 0.51 -21.86 6.06
C GLU A 558 -0.13 -23.11 5.46
N LEU A 559 -0.74 -23.00 4.27
CA LEU A 559 -1.47 -24.12 3.68
C LEU A 559 -0.63 -24.92 2.70
N ALA A 560 0.24 -24.28 1.92
CA ALA A 560 1.07 -24.94 0.92
C ALA A 560 2.53 -25.19 1.37
N GLY A 561 2.98 -24.64 2.50
CA GLY A 561 4.34 -24.82 3.00
C GLY A 561 5.41 -24.14 2.13
N VAL A 562 5.03 -23.11 1.36
CA VAL A 562 5.91 -22.39 0.45
C VAL A 562 6.86 -21.48 1.22
N ARG A 563 8.15 -21.58 0.90
CA ARG A 563 9.23 -20.77 1.51
C ARG A 563 9.23 -19.35 0.95
N HIS A 564 9.66 -18.40 1.78
CA HIS A 564 9.75 -16.99 1.43
C HIS A 564 11.19 -16.47 1.51
N VAL A 565 11.62 -15.73 0.49
CA VAL A 565 12.88 -14.98 0.48
C VAL A 565 12.56 -13.49 0.58
N ALA A 566 13.14 -12.82 1.58
CA ALA A 566 13.07 -11.37 1.71
C ALA A 566 14.37 -10.71 1.24
N VAL A 567 14.27 -9.64 0.47
CA VAL A 567 15.43 -8.91 -0.09
C VAL A 567 15.54 -7.52 0.54
N GLY A 568 16.74 -7.15 0.96
CA GLY A 568 17.07 -5.84 1.52
C GLY A 568 16.92 -5.75 3.05
N GLY A 569 16.30 -4.65 3.50
CA GLY A 569 16.15 -4.27 4.89
C GLY A 569 17.27 -3.37 5.42
N ARG A 570 17.18 -3.01 6.71
CA ARG A 570 18.18 -2.16 7.38
C ARG A 570 19.57 -2.78 7.33
N ALA A 571 20.61 -1.95 7.39
CA ALA A 571 22.01 -2.36 7.38
C ALA A 571 22.44 -3.04 8.68
N ARG A 572 21.84 -4.19 8.98
CA ARG A 572 22.05 -4.99 10.20
C ARG A 572 22.07 -6.47 9.88
N GLN A 573 22.76 -7.23 10.72
CA GLN A 573 22.72 -8.69 10.70
C GLN A 573 21.35 -9.22 11.15
N GLY A 574 21.02 -10.44 10.71
CA GLY A 574 19.84 -11.17 11.14
C GLY A 574 18.63 -11.05 10.21
N ALA A 575 17.51 -11.58 10.70
CA ALA A 575 16.29 -11.80 9.93
C ALA A 575 15.57 -10.52 9.50
N MET A 576 14.86 -10.64 8.38
CA MET A 576 13.85 -9.70 7.90
C MET A 576 12.48 -10.41 7.86
N GLN A 577 11.40 -9.64 8.06
CA GLN A 577 10.04 -10.14 7.91
C GLN A 577 9.69 -10.34 6.44
N ALA A 578 8.98 -11.42 6.09
CA ALA A 578 8.52 -11.64 4.72
C ALA A 578 7.35 -10.72 4.36
N VAL A 579 6.46 -10.47 5.31
CA VAL A 579 5.25 -9.65 5.12
C VAL A 579 5.31 -8.47 6.06
N GLY A 580 5.73 -7.32 5.55
CA GLY A 580 5.94 -6.10 6.33
C GLY A 580 4.88 -5.02 6.17
N GLY A 581 3.97 -5.16 5.21
CA GLY A 581 2.82 -4.28 5.04
C GLY A 581 1.65 -4.60 5.96
N VAL A 582 0.57 -3.81 5.86
CA VAL A 582 -0.67 -4.02 6.63
C VAL A 582 -1.26 -5.41 6.36
N LYS A 583 -1.59 -6.14 7.43
CA LYS A 583 -2.18 -7.50 7.40
C LYS A 583 -3.67 -7.51 7.76
N GLY A 584 -4.28 -6.32 7.84
CA GLY A 584 -5.73 -6.14 7.78
C GLY A 584 -6.31 -6.85 6.56
N THR A 585 -7.36 -7.65 6.78
CA THR A 585 -7.93 -8.54 5.76
C THR A 585 -8.91 -7.84 4.82
N ASN A 586 -9.39 -6.65 5.20
CA ASN A 586 -10.21 -5.79 4.35
C ASN A 586 -10.22 -4.36 4.90
N ASP A 587 -10.03 -3.37 4.02
CA ASP A 587 -10.25 -1.96 4.33
C ASP A 587 -11.59 -1.46 3.78
N TRP A 588 -12.15 -0.44 4.44
CA TRP A 588 -13.26 0.35 3.93
C TRP A 588 -12.88 1.82 3.84
N GLY A 589 -13.27 2.47 2.74
CA GLY A 589 -13.21 3.91 2.62
C GLY A 589 -14.25 4.59 3.52
N TRP A 590 -13.94 5.79 4.01
CA TRP A 590 -14.91 6.54 4.84
C TRP A 590 -16.15 6.92 4.03
N SER A 591 -16.00 7.14 2.72
CA SER A 591 -17.13 7.36 1.80
C SER A 591 -18.02 6.12 1.71
N THR A 592 -17.43 4.92 1.62
CA THR A 592 -18.19 3.67 1.66
C THR A 592 -19.00 3.58 2.95
N ILE A 593 -18.39 3.88 4.10
CA ILE A 593 -19.09 3.88 5.39
C ILE A 593 -20.26 4.89 5.38
N GLN A 594 -20.03 6.14 4.96
CA GLN A 594 -21.09 7.16 4.90
C GLN A 594 -22.23 6.75 3.95
N SER A 595 -21.90 6.19 2.78
CA SER A 595 -22.88 5.68 1.82
C SER A 595 -23.69 4.51 2.37
N LEU A 596 -23.08 3.57 3.09
CA LEU A 596 -23.79 2.46 3.74
C LEU A 596 -24.75 2.96 4.82
N VAL A 597 -24.37 3.99 5.58
CA VAL A 597 -25.27 4.64 6.54
C VAL A 597 -26.42 5.31 5.81
N SER A 598 -26.16 6.09 4.77
CA SER A 598 -27.21 6.73 3.97
C SER A 598 -28.18 5.72 3.34
N LEU A 599 -27.67 4.61 2.82
CA LEU A 599 -28.46 3.52 2.25
C LEU A 599 -29.34 2.87 3.32
N ALA A 600 -28.84 2.66 4.55
CA ALA A 600 -29.67 2.18 5.64
C ALA A 600 -30.83 3.15 5.95
N TYR A 601 -30.60 4.47 5.88
CA TYR A 601 -31.66 5.46 6.04
C TYR A 601 -32.68 5.44 4.91
N SER A 602 -32.24 5.34 3.64
CA SER A 602 -33.14 5.32 2.48
C SER A 602 -34.02 4.07 2.44
N LEU A 603 -33.50 2.94 2.90
CA LEU A 603 -34.24 1.67 3.01
C LEU A 603 -35.15 1.59 4.25
N SER A 604 -35.17 2.62 5.10
CA SER A 604 -35.86 2.62 6.39
C SER A 604 -37.17 3.39 6.38
N THR A 605 -38.13 2.95 7.20
CA THR A 605 -39.37 3.68 7.45
C THR A 605 -39.11 4.99 8.21
N PRO A 606 -40.02 5.98 8.17
CA PRO A 606 -39.84 7.23 8.93
C PRO A 606 -39.63 7.02 10.43
N ALA A 607 -40.25 5.99 11.02
CA ALA A 607 -40.04 5.64 12.44
C ALA A 607 -38.62 5.11 12.70
N GLN A 608 -38.09 4.28 11.80
CA GLN A 608 -36.70 3.80 11.87
C GLN A 608 -35.69 4.94 11.66
N GLN A 609 -35.93 5.84 10.71
CA GLN A 609 -35.08 7.02 10.51
C GLN A 609 -35.06 7.93 11.76
N ALA A 610 -36.23 8.16 12.38
CA ALA A 610 -36.30 8.90 13.63
C ALA A 610 -35.54 8.21 14.78
N HIS A 611 -35.54 6.87 14.80
CA HIS A 611 -34.71 6.12 15.74
C HIS A 611 -33.21 6.30 15.46
N TYR A 612 -32.75 6.15 14.21
CA TYR A 612 -31.33 6.34 13.85
C TYR A 612 -30.82 7.74 14.19
N ASN A 613 -31.65 8.78 14.06
CA ASN A 613 -31.31 10.15 14.46
C ASN A 613 -31.06 10.31 15.97
N ALA A 614 -31.45 9.34 16.80
CA ALA A 614 -31.17 9.30 18.23
C ALA A 614 -30.01 8.36 18.60
N THR A 615 -29.28 7.82 17.61
CA THR A 615 -28.16 6.88 17.79
C THR A 615 -26.85 7.45 17.23
N SER A 616 -25.77 6.68 17.33
CA SER A 616 -24.47 7.00 16.71
C SER A 616 -24.53 7.23 15.20
N LEU A 617 -25.54 6.70 14.48
CA LEU A 617 -25.69 6.89 13.03
C LEU A 617 -25.93 8.35 12.63
N ALA A 618 -26.49 9.18 13.52
CA ALA A 618 -26.70 10.60 13.26
C ALA A 618 -25.39 11.37 12.99
N ARG A 619 -24.26 10.88 13.54
CA ARG A 619 -22.95 11.53 13.39
C ARG A 619 -22.38 11.43 11.97
N TYR A 620 -22.86 10.50 11.15
CA TYR A 620 -22.39 10.34 9.75
C TYR A 620 -23.05 11.34 8.80
N ASN A 621 -24.00 12.15 9.28
CA ASN A 621 -24.57 13.24 8.52
C ASN A 621 -23.61 14.42 8.37
N ASP A 622 -22.43 14.42 9.01
CA ASP A 622 -21.42 15.49 8.90
C ASP A 622 -20.40 15.19 7.79
N GLN A 623 -20.33 16.05 6.77
CA GLN A 623 -19.38 15.95 5.66
C GLN A 623 -18.02 16.60 5.94
N THR A 624 -17.81 17.21 7.12
CA THR A 624 -16.57 17.90 7.49
C THR A 624 -15.31 17.11 7.16
N PRO A 625 -15.20 15.79 7.45
CA PRO A 625 -13.99 15.04 7.15
C PRO A 625 -13.68 14.98 5.65
N PHE A 626 -14.68 14.86 4.79
CA PHE A 626 -14.49 14.80 3.34
C PHE A 626 -14.12 16.16 2.77
N LEU A 627 -14.76 17.22 3.27
CA LEU A 627 -14.49 18.60 2.85
C LEU A 627 -13.14 19.12 3.34
N ARG A 628 -12.55 18.48 4.36
CA ARG A 628 -11.22 18.79 4.92
C ARG A 628 -10.15 17.76 4.56
N ALA A 629 -10.45 16.80 3.69
CA ALA A 629 -9.48 15.86 3.17
C ALA A 629 -8.72 16.46 1.97
N ALA A 630 -7.45 16.12 1.82
CA ALA A 630 -6.67 16.50 0.66
C ALA A 630 -7.19 15.79 -0.60
N ASN A 631 -7.28 16.54 -1.72
CA ASN A 631 -7.64 15.97 -3.01
C ASN A 631 -6.69 14.83 -3.43
N ASN A 632 -7.22 13.84 -4.15
CA ASN A 632 -6.47 12.68 -4.64
C ASN A 632 -5.73 11.91 -3.53
N THR A 633 -6.32 11.88 -2.33
CA THR A 633 -5.88 11.02 -1.23
C THR A 633 -7.00 10.06 -0.84
N SER A 634 -6.62 8.89 -0.34
CA SER A 634 -7.56 7.93 0.23
C SER A 634 -7.80 8.28 1.71
N PHE A 635 -9.03 8.03 2.17
CA PHE A 635 -9.38 8.07 3.59
C PHE A 635 -10.06 6.76 3.94
N ASN A 636 -9.28 5.85 4.53
CA ASN A 636 -9.67 4.46 4.72
C ASN A 636 -9.45 4.04 6.18
N ILE A 637 -10.01 2.90 6.54
CA ILE A 637 -9.75 2.18 7.79
C ILE A 637 -9.58 0.69 7.51
N ASN A 638 -8.89 -0.01 8.39
CA ASN A 638 -8.85 -1.47 8.45
C ASN A 638 -10.16 -1.97 9.10
N PHE A 639 -11.10 -2.42 8.28
CA PHE A 639 -12.43 -2.85 8.73
C PHE A 639 -12.40 -4.25 9.36
N ARG A 640 -11.62 -5.18 8.77
CA ARG A 640 -11.55 -6.57 9.22
C ARG A 640 -10.13 -6.97 9.62
N ASP A 641 -10.02 -7.49 10.83
CA ASP A 641 -8.82 -8.16 11.29
C ASP A 641 -8.90 -9.66 11.00
N GLY A 642 -7.78 -10.25 10.60
CA GLY A 642 -7.62 -11.70 10.48
C GLY A 642 -7.06 -12.31 11.76
N ILE A 643 -7.66 -13.40 12.21
CA ILE A 643 -7.18 -14.26 13.30
C ILE A 643 -6.60 -15.55 12.71
N ALA A 644 -5.45 -15.98 13.23
CA ALA A 644 -4.86 -17.26 12.86
C ALA A 644 -5.84 -18.42 13.13
N ILE A 645 -5.89 -19.41 12.23
CA ILE A 645 -6.85 -20.52 12.29
C ILE A 645 -6.76 -21.28 13.62
N ASP A 646 -5.53 -21.48 14.11
CA ASP A 646 -5.27 -22.19 15.36
C ASP A 646 -5.66 -21.38 16.62
N ASP A 647 -5.84 -20.07 16.48
CA ASP A 647 -6.15 -19.15 17.58
C ASP A 647 -7.62 -18.72 17.64
N VAL A 648 -8.46 -19.19 16.71
CA VAL A 648 -9.89 -18.79 16.62
C VAL A 648 -10.67 -19.05 17.92
N ALA A 649 -10.28 -20.09 18.67
CA ALA A 649 -10.93 -20.45 19.94
C ALA A 649 -10.30 -19.75 21.17
N ALA A 650 -9.25 -18.94 20.99
CA ALA A 650 -8.64 -18.19 22.08
C ALA A 650 -9.57 -17.07 22.57
N GLN A 651 -9.49 -16.74 23.86
CA GLN A 651 -10.30 -15.69 24.46
C GLN A 651 -9.88 -14.28 24.01
N SER A 652 -8.58 -14.07 23.81
CA SER A 652 -7.98 -12.82 23.33
C SER A 652 -6.98 -13.17 22.22
N PRO A 653 -7.44 -13.58 21.03
CA PRO A 653 -6.55 -13.94 19.94
C PRO A 653 -5.84 -12.70 19.42
N THR A 654 -4.55 -12.84 19.14
CA THR A 654 -3.76 -11.75 18.53
C THR A 654 -4.09 -11.65 17.05
N PRO A 655 -4.55 -10.49 16.54
CA PRO A 655 -4.72 -10.27 15.12
C PRO A 655 -3.42 -10.45 14.35
N LEU A 656 -3.52 -10.98 13.14
CA LEU A 656 -2.37 -11.18 12.25
C LEU A 656 -1.57 -9.90 12.01
N GLN A 657 -2.24 -8.73 12.04
CA GLN A 657 -1.63 -7.40 12.05
C GLN A 657 -0.46 -7.29 13.05
N PHE A 658 -0.54 -7.96 14.19
CA PHE A 658 0.44 -7.85 15.28
C PHE A 658 1.37 -9.08 15.39
N VAL A 659 1.38 -9.95 14.39
CA VAL A 659 2.22 -11.16 14.35
C VAL A 659 3.44 -10.92 13.47
N TYR A 660 4.65 -11.15 14.01
CA TYR A 660 5.90 -11.07 13.26
C TYR A 660 6.18 -12.35 12.46
N GLU A 661 6.31 -12.25 11.13
CA GLU A 661 6.46 -13.40 10.23
C GLU A 661 7.82 -13.41 9.51
N LYS A 662 8.84 -13.94 10.17
CA LYS A 662 10.20 -14.06 9.62
C LYS A 662 10.24 -14.71 8.23
N ALA A 663 11.09 -14.20 7.33
CA ALA A 663 11.42 -14.85 6.06
C ALA A 663 12.33 -16.07 6.27
N ASP A 664 12.19 -17.09 5.42
CA ASP A 664 13.01 -18.31 5.47
C ASP A 664 14.47 -18.01 5.10
N CYS A 665 14.68 -17.02 4.23
CA CYS A 665 16.00 -16.52 3.85
C CYS A 665 15.94 -15.01 3.63
N ARG A 666 16.97 -14.30 4.12
CA ARG A 666 17.20 -12.89 3.83
C ARG A 666 18.37 -12.75 2.86
N VAL A 667 18.26 -11.86 1.89
CA VAL A 667 19.31 -11.48 0.92
C VAL A 667 19.49 -9.97 0.93
N PHE A 668 20.71 -9.46 0.73
CA PHE A 668 20.92 -8.02 0.51
C PHE A 668 20.94 -7.66 -0.97
N TRP A 669 20.44 -6.48 -1.31
CA TRP A 669 20.55 -5.91 -2.65
C TRP A 669 22.02 -5.75 -3.06
N THR A 670 22.39 -6.22 -4.24
CA THR A 670 23.69 -5.91 -4.88
C THR A 670 23.53 -4.78 -5.89
N ALA A 671 24.63 -4.18 -6.36
CA ALA A 671 24.57 -3.14 -7.38
C ALA A 671 23.87 -3.63 -8.66
N ALA A 672 24.11 -4.89 -9.05
CA ALA A 672 23.49 -5.49 -10.22
C ALA A 672 21.97 -5.61 -10.06
N MET A 673 21.49 -6.03 -8.88
CA MET A 673 20.06 -6.15 -8.58
C MET A 673 19.31 -4.80 -8.57
N THR A 674 20.01 -3.66 -8.54
CA THR A 674 19.36 -2.34 -8.67
C THR A 674 19.03 -1.98 -10.12
N LEU A 675 19.55 -2.75 -11.08
CA LEU A 675 19.43 -2.52 -12.52
C LEU A 675 18.86 -3.72 -13.28
N ASP A 676 18.92 -4.91 -12.70
CA ASP A 676 18.29 -6.13 -13.21
C ASP A 676 17.36 -6.71 -12.14
N SER A 677 16.35 -7.44 -12.58
CA SER A 677 15.56 -8.30 -11.71
C SER A 677 16.48 -9.17 -10.84
N ALA A 678 16.21 -9.23 -9.53
CA ALA A 678 16.97 -10.08 -8.61
C ALA A 678 16.66 -11.60 -8.78
N TRP A 679 16.13 -11.98 -9.94
CA TRP A 679 15.72 -13.33 -10.31
C TRP A 679 16.86 -14.06 -11.02
N GLY A 680 17.75 -14.72 -10.28
CA GLY A 680 18.80 -15.52 -10.90
C GLY A 680 20.18 -15.30 -10.31
N GLU A 681 20.29 -15.43 -9.01
CA GLU A 681 21.60 -15.50 -8.37
C GLU A 681 21.77 -16.78 -7.55
N ARG A 682 23.02 -17.12 -7.24
CA ARG A 682 23.35 -18.19 -6.28
C ARG A 682 22.69 -17.85 -4.93
N SER A 683 22.53 -18.82 -4.02
CA SER A 683 21.99 -18.48 -2.69
C SER A 683 22.96 -17.56 -1.92
N TRP A 684 22.54 -16.31 -1.67
CA TRP A 684 23.23 -15.34 -0.80
C TRP A 684 22.48 -15.17 0.53
N CYS A 685 21.89 -16.25 1.06
CA CYS A 685 21.17 -16.14 2.32
C CYS A 685 22.14 -15.67 3.42
N VAL A 686 21.98 -14.42 3.84
CA VAL A 686 22.77 -13.80 4.92
C VAL A 686 22.20 -14.14 6.30
N ASP A 687 20.91 -14.47 6.34
CA ASP A 687 20.23 -15.05 7.50
C ASP A 687 19.19 -16.08 7.03
N GLY A 688 19.02 -17.15 7.81
CA GLY A 688 18.16 -18.27 7.44
C GLY A 688 18.79 -19.19 6.40
N GLY A 689 17.96 -19.85 5.61
CA GLY A 689 18.42 -20.74 4.56
C GLY A 689 17.28 -21.55 3.95
N LEU A 690 17.36 -21.78 2.64
CA LEU A 690 16.30 -22.47 1.92
C LEU A 690 16.32 -23.99 2.13
N GLY A 691 17.46 -24.59 2.51
CA GLY A 691 17.60 -26.01 2.82
C GLY A 691 17.16 -26.98 1.69
N ALA A 692 17.57 -28.25 1.77
CA ALA A 692 17.08 -29.29 0.83
C ALA A 692 15.72 -29.88 1.23
N GLY A 693 15.15 -29.49 2.39
CA GLY A 693 13.86 -29.96 2.89
C GLY A 693 12.84 -28.82 2.90
N GLY A 694 11.64 -29.07 2.39
CA GLY A 694 10.52 -28.13 2.43
C GLY A 694 10.20 -27.67 3.86
N GLY A 695 9.57 -26.50 3.97
CA GLY A 695 9.05 -26.01 5.23
C GLY A 695 8.18 -27.10 5.88
N ASN A 696 8.35 -27.30 7.18
CA ASN A 696 7.55 -28.26 7.93
C ASN A 696 6.09 -27.79 7.92
N ALA A 697 5.28 -28.28 6.98
CA ALA A 697 3.84 -28.37 7.18
C ALA A 697 3.62 -29.19 8.45
N THR A 698 3.02 -28.59 9.47
CA THR A 698 2.73 -29.23 10.76
C THR A 698 1.57 -30.22 10.63
N VAL A 699 1.78 -31.34 9.92
CA VAL A 699 1.12 -32.62 10.23
C VAL A 699 2.10 -33.78 10.01
N GLY A 700 2.68 -34.29 11.11
CA GLY A 700 3.05 -35.71 11.23
C GLY A 700 4.51 -36.16 10.97
N ARG A 701 5.33 -36.13 12.03
CA ARG A 701 6.46 -37.03 12.37
C ARG A 701 7.64 -37.22 11.38
N GLY A 702 8.86 -36.90 11.87
CA GLY A 702 10.06 -37.72 11.63
C GLY A 702 11.35 -36.97 11.32
N ARG A 703 12.22 -36.87 12.34
CA ARG A 703 13.56 -36.25 12.35
C ARG A 703 14.60 -37.09 11.58
N ALA A 704 15.47 -36.50 10.76
CA ALA A 704 16.92 -36.79 10.70
C ALA A 704 17.68 -35.89 9.69
N VAL A 705 18.95 -35.63 10.04
CA VAL A 705 19.90 -34.64 9.49
C VAL A 705 20.84 -35.28 8.45
N ALA A 706 21.33 -34.51 7.46
CA ALA A 706 22.72 -34.60 6.97
C ALA A 706 23.06 -33.38 6.07
N GLY A 707 24.17 -32.69 6.39
CA GLY A 707 24.65 -31.51 5.68
C GLY A 707 25.53 -31.82 4.47
N VAL A 708 25.73 -30.81 3.63
CA VAL A 708 26.80 -30.75 2.62
C VAL A 708 27.31 -29.32 2.52
N GLN A 709 28.61 -29.15 2.74
CA GLN A 709 29.36 -27.93 2.42
C GLN A 709 29.51 -27.80 0.90
N SER A 710 29.49 -26.57 0.38
CA SER A 710 30.14 -26.30 -0.91
C SER A 710 30.79 -24.91 -0.89
N GLU A 711 32.12 -24.93 -0.85
CA GLU A 711 33.00 -23.84 -1.27
C GLU A 711 32.83 -23.51 -2.75
N GLY A 712 33.35 -22.35 -3.15
CA GLY A 712 33.63 -22.02 -4.54
C GLY A 712 33.16 -20.62 -4.92
N VAL A 713 33.86 -19.60 -4.43
CA VAL A 713 33.77 -18.22 -4.94
C VAL A 713 34.46 -18.20 -6.31
N GLU A 714 33.70 -18.00 -7.37
CA GLU A 714 34.23 -17.48 -8.64
C GLU A 714 33.43 -16.23 -9.03
N ARG A 715 34.16 -15.11 -9.13
CA ARG A 715 33.66 -13.86 -9.71
C ARG A 715 33.22 -14.12 -11.14
N ARG A 716 31.96 -13.81 -11.46
CA ARG A 716 31.56 -13.45 -12.82
C ARG A 716 30.66 -12.23 -12.83
N ALA A 717 30.89 -11.42 -13.85
CA ALA A 717 30.53 -10.03 -13.98
C ALA A 717 29.04 -9.82 -14.25
N GLN A 718 28.55 -8.70 -13.70
CA GLN A 718 27.50 -7.81 -14.23
C GLN A 718 26.75 -8.36 -15.45
N THR A 719 25.58 -8.93 -15.22
CA THR A 719 24.60 -9.16 -16.29
C THR A 719 23.66 -7.96 -16.39
N VAL A 720 24.21 -6.76 -16.55
CA VAL A 720 23.38 -5.68 -17.12
C VAL A 720 23.21 -6.03 -18.60
N PRO A 721 21.98 -6.04 -19.16
CA PRO A 721 21.78 -6.36 -20.57
C PRO A 721 22.70 -5.52 -21.47
N GLU A 722 23.37 -6.12 -22.46
CA GLU A 722 24.25 -5.39 -23.40
C GLU A 722 23.55 -4.22 -24.12
N SER A 723 22.22 -4.22 -24.13
CA SER A 723 21.39 -3.17 -24.72
C SER A 723 20.95 -2.05 -23.75
N ALA A 724 21.25 -2.15 -22.46
CA ALA A 724 20.75 -1.21 -21.44
C ALA A 724 21.34 0.19 -21.63
N ARG A 725 20.49 1.22 -21.56
CA ARG A 725 20.84 2.63 -21.73
C ARG A 725 20.37 3.44 -20.52
N LEU A 726 21.00 4.60 -20.28
CA LEU A 726 20.58 5.53 -19.22
C LEU A 726 19.08 5.87 -19.29
N GLN A 727 18.54 6.04 -20.50
CA GLN A 727 17.13 6.37 -20.74
C GLN A 727 16.16 5.25 -20.33
N ASP A 728 16.66 4.03 -20.18
CA ASP A 728 15.84 2.92 -19.72
C ASP A 728 15.59 3.02 -18.21
N TYR A 729 16.39 3.79 -17.44
CA TYR A 729 16.26 3.91 -15.99
C TYR A 729 15.82 5.33 -15.61
N PRO A 730 14.52 5.57 -15.40
CA PRO A 730 14.02 6.92 -15.18
C PRO A 730 14.57 7.50 -13.87
N LEU A 731 15.26 8.63 -13.98
CA LEU A 731 15.70 9.47 -12.85
C LEU A 731 14.73 10.62 -12.58
N ASP A 732 13.64 10.69 -13.33
CA ASP A 732 12.67 11.77 -13.35
C ASP A 732 11.24 11.24 -13.48
N LEU A 733 10.81 10.31 -12.62
CA LEU A 733 9.41 9.85 -12.57
C LEU A 733 8.40 10.94 -12.18
N TRP A 734 8.88 12.17 -11.99
CA TRP A 734 8.19 13.26 -11.33
C TRP A 734 8.42 14.54 -12.12
N THR A 735 7.58 14.73 -13.15
CA THR A 735 7.52 15.86 -14.12
C THR A 735 8.67 15.96 -15.11
N ASP A 736 8.35 15.91 -16.41
CA ASP A 736 9.24 16.24 -17.53
C ASP A 736 9.84 17.64 -17.31
N VAL A 737 11.12 17.68 -16.92
CA VAL A 737 11.93 18.90 -16.95
C VAL A 737 13.16 18.62 -17.81
N ARG A 738 12.94 18.58 -19.13
CA ARG A 738 13.99 18.59 -20.18
C ARG A 738 15.00 19.76 -20.13
N ALA A 739 15.13 20.46 -19.01
CA ALA A 739 16.15 21.49 -18.76
C ALA A 739 17.15 21.14 -17.65
N GLY A 740 17.05 19.96 -17.01
CA GLY A 740 18.17 19.41 -16.24
C GLY A 740 19.17 18.81 -17.21
N VAL A 741 20.39 19.36 -17.27
CA VAL A 741 21.48 18.76 -18.06
C VAL A 741 21.67 17.32 -17.59
N GLU A 742 21.33 16.34 -18.43
CA GLU A 742 21.84 14.97 -18.34
C GLU A 742 23.37 15.05 -18.41
N ARG A 743 24.04 15.23 -17.27
CA ARG A 743 25.46 14.95 -17.18
C ARG A 743 25.57 13.46 -16.91
N GLY A 744 25.95 12.71 -17.93
CA GLY A 744 26.36 11.31 -17.83
C GLY A 744 27.65 11.10 -17.03
N ASP A 745 28.19 12.17 -16.44
CA ASP A 745 29.30 12.14 -15.50
C ASP A 745 28.68 12.11 -14.10
N GLY A 746 28.73 10.97 -13.39
CA GLY A 746 28.12 10.83 -12.06
C GLY A 746 28.55 11.93 -11.07
N LEU A 747 27.86 12.04 -9.93
CA LEU A 747 28.04 13.14 -8.97
C LEU A 747 29.49 13.25 -8.45
N MET A 748 30.21 12.13 -8.51
CA MET A 748 31.61 11.99 -8.10
C MET A 748 32.62 12.45 -9.17
N ALA A 749 32.16 12.93 -10.32
CA ALA A 749 32.99 13.41 -11.44
C ALA A 749 33.32 14.92 -11.39
N ILE A 750 32.96 15.62 -10.30
CA ILE A 750 33.24 17.05 -10.09
C ILE A 750 34.51 17.26 -9.27
#